data_AF-A0A0F4TCE2-F1
#
_entry.id   AF-A0A0F4TCE2-F1
#
_cell.length_a   1.000
_cell.length_b   1.000
_cell.length_c   1.000
_cell.angle_alpha   90.00
_cell.angle_beta   90.00
_cell.angle_gamma   90.00
#
_symmetry.space_group_name_H-M   'P 1'
#
loop_
_entity.id
_entity.type
_entity.pdbx_description
1 polymer ?
#
loop_
_entity_poly.entity_id
_entity_poly.type
_entity_poly.pdbx_seq_one_letter_code
_entity_poly.pdbx_strand_id
1 'polypeptide(L)'
;MFDPQEVLACPASGPLTLRSGRQERHEDASRQAKNPNGDSADTVERTTAHNGPVSMVTGEGLLPLTDGTLDGIQPFYFTRLYRTSAVEIDSGLGFGWSHSLSQHLEFHGEQVLWIDPENRRTPFPRPTAERPVIHNSLSRAAIYLGKKPDELILALAGDRARFYHFHDGRLSAISDAYGNRLTVQRDRCDRIQRLDNGADRALLLRYDFKHLVAVDYQVLQRGDPEANTWSTEQTLVSYRYDARQRLIEATNAAGESERYDYDEQHVILQRQLAGGASFFWAWERSGKAARCIHHWASFTQMEARYAWDDQGCVTVNYADGREESYVHDDRARLVRQVGPDGGELHKAYDDQGRLIAEQDALGAVTDYQYDEVGLLVAQLAPDEAPMSCDYRHGFLHTLSRGQATWTCQRNAQGEITAVTDPDGQITRNFYDPQGRLLAIRFPDQSGHRFSWNALGQLLEETLPDGAQHTFSYDVLGRRISRQDEHGAITGYEWDTVGRLTRTTLPTGACRAYRYNAYGQVTAETDELGRVTRYEFADDLHLVSRRINPDGSALKYSYDHAQLLLTEIENEVGDTYRLDYTPGGLIRQETGFDGRRTSYAYDGNGQLLEKTELGDDGSQLVTQYQRDSAGRLLLKTLPDGVKVEYHYDDFGRLVSVDDGQDHPLAFEYDRQDRLITEHQGWATLRYGYDACGRLKRLRLPDGCVLAYHHAKGGALTAIDLNGTRLTSHRFVGGREQQRQQGLLLSDYAYDEQGRLQVHAVSQKQRPLYRREYAYSAKGNLLQIADSRQGQRHYQYDALDRLTGVRHTRDQFAENFTHDPAGNLLIQDCPGPCVLKGNRLCRRYDSHYDYDAFGNLIRERRGTPTQVTEYSYDSQHRLIGVSSPDGKSVSYRYDAFGRRIRKTVDGQTMQLFWQGDQLIAESAPRHYRSYVYEPGSFRPLALLDGKGRADVCPFYYQLDHLGTPQELTSYGGAIVWSAKYTAHGKLREVSHGDGERFEQPLRFQGQYFDVESGLHYNRHRYYHPDIGRYLTPDPVKLAGGLNPYRYTRNPTGWVGPLGLSGNCPLANKAGGSARDGVGEAKVDEGEPNVPSPKPPNQYLHRADSGHDMSRTGRWTRSIS
;
A
#
# COMPACT_ATOMS: atom_id res chain seq x y z
N MET A 1 -5.61 -13.69 -6.91
CA MET A 1 -4.46 -14.54 -7.29
C MET A 1 -3.58 -14.68 -6.06
N PHE A 2 -3.60 -15.84 -5.41
CA PHE A 2 -2.72 -16.16 -4.28
C PHE A 2 -1.27 -15.91 -4.70
N ASP A 3 -0.52 -15.10 -3.96
CA ASP A 3 0.93 -15.11 -4.08
C ASP A 3 1.44 -16.28 -3.23
N PRO A 4 1.95 -17.35 -3.86
CA PRO A 4 2.50 -18.48 -3.11
C PRO A 4 3.67 -18.05 -2.21
N GLN A 5 4.34 -16.93 -2.51
CA GLN A 5 5.42 -16.39 -1.68
C GLN A 5 4.88 -15.71 -0.41
N GLU A 6 3.70 -15.09 -0.43
CA GLU A 6 3.09 -14.48 0.75
C GLU A 6 2.59 -15.53 1.75
N VAL A 7 2.00 -16.64 1.26
CA VAL A 7 1.56 -17.75 2.13
C VAL A 7 2.76 -18.53 2.68
N LEU A 8 3.87 -18.61 1.93
CA LEU A 8 5.10 -19.29 2.34
C LEU A 8 6.10 -18.37 3.05
N ALA A 9 5.74 -17.11 3.30
CA ALA A 9 6.52 -16.19 4.12
C ALA A 9 6.39 -16.58 5.60
N CYS A 10 7.00 -17.70 5.98
CA CYS A 10 7.36 -17.90 7.38
C CYS A 10 8.32 -16.77 7.80
N PRO A 11 8.33 -16.36 9.08
CA PRO A 11 9.39 -15.51 9.60
C PRO A 11 10.72 -16.23 9.40
N ALA A 12 11.43 -15.85 8.33
CA ALA A 12 12.68 -16.46 7.93
C ALA A 12 13.77 -16.11 8.96
N SER A 13 13.89 -16.97 9.95
CA SER A 13 15.04 -17.04 10.85
C SER A 13 15.46 -18.49 11.00
N GLY A 14 15.79 -19.11 9.85
CA GLY A 14 16.37 -20.45 9.79
C GLY A 14 17.86 -20.41 9.43
N PRO A 15 18.65 -21.44 9.76
CA PRO A 15 20.08 -21.49 9.47
C PRO A 15 20.39 -21.60 7.97
N LEU A 16 21.66 -21.33 7.65
CA LEU A 16 22.29 -21.51 6.35
C LEU A 16 22.03 -22.90 5.75
N THR A 17 21.34 -22.96 4.61
CA THR A 17 21.18 -24.20 3.84
C THR A 17 22.33 -24.45 2.87
N LEU A 18 22.84 -25.68 2.90
CA LEU A 18 24.05 -26.14 2.22
C LEU A 18 23.83 -26.54 0.75
N ARG A 19 24.93 -26.48 -0.02
CA ARG A 19 25.09 -27.11 -1.35
C ARG A 19 25.19 -28.65 -1.31
N SER A 20 25.19 -29.28 -0.14
CA SER A 20 25.34 -30.74 0.00
C SER A 20 24.19 -31.32 0.83
N GLY A 21 23.37 -32.16 0.21
CA GLY A 21 22.24 -32.86 0.84
C GLY A 21 22.64 -34.00 1.79
N ARG A 22 23.54 -33.75 2.74
CA ARG A 22 23.83 -34.67 3.85
C ARG A 22 23.62 -33.94 5.18
N GLN A 23 22.76 -34.50 6.03
CA GLN A 23 22.72 -34.22 7.47
C GLN A 23 24.04 -34.70 8.08
N GLU A 24 25.06 -33.85 8.09
CA GLU A 24 26.24 -34.05 8.93
C GLU A 24 26.07 -33.18 10.19
N ARG A 25 26.51 -33.69 11.36
CA ARG A 25 26.59 -32.88 12.57
C ARG A 25 27.58 -31.74 12.31
N HIS A 26 27.08 -30.52 12.18
CA HIS A 26 27.92 -29.34 12.02
C HIS A 26 28.43 -28.87 13.39
N GLU A 27 29.71 -28.50 13.47
CA GLU A 27 30.25 -27.86 14.67
C GLU A 27 29.71 -26.43 14.73
N ASP A 28 28.88 -26.15 15.73
CA ASP A 28 28.41 -24.80 16.05
C ASP A 28 29.26 -24.25 17.19
N ALA A 29 30.10 -23.26 16.87
CA ALA A 29 30.94 -22.53 17.82
C ALA A 29 30.30 -21.17 18.12
N SER A 30 29.02 -21.20 18.50
CA SER A 30 28.19 -20.01 18.66
C SER A 30 28.76 -19.05 19.71
N ARG A 31 29.08 -17.82 19.28
CA ARG A 31 29.57 -16.72 20.11
C ARG A 31 29.02 -15.42 19.58
N GLN A 32 28.46 -14.59 20.47
CA GLN A 32 27.96 -13.27 20.10
C GLN A 32 29.08 -12.43 19.48
N ALA A 33 28.78 -11.77 18.35
CA ALA A 33 29.69 -10.80 17.75
C ALA A 33 29.95 -9.65 18.72
N LYS A 34 31.18 -9.12 18.70
CA LYS A 34 31.56 -7.99 19.54
C LYS A 34 31.83 -6.74 18.72
N ASN A 35 31.44 -5.58 19.22
CA ASN A 35 31.91 -4.32 18.67
C ASN A 35 33.41 -4.13 19.00
N PRO A 36 34.10 -3.14 18.40
CA PRO A 36 35.51 -2.88 18.71
C PRO A 36 35.81 -2.47 20.16
N ASN A 37 34.82 -2.04 20.94
CA ASN A 37 34.97 -1.79 22.38
C ASN A 37 34.94 -3.09 23.22
N GLY A 38 34.52 -4.21 22.62
CA GLY A 38 34.46 -5.54 23.25
C GLY A 38 33.09 -5.93 23.80
N ASP A 39 32.09 -5.07 23.61
CA ASP A 39 30.70 -5.30 24.02
C ASP A 39 29.98 -6.18 23.00
N SER A 40 29.03 -6.99 23.47
CA SER A 40 28.12 -7.75 22.62
C SER A 40 27.33 -6.80 21.71
N ALA A 41 27.27 -7.11 20.42
CA ALA A 41 26.54 -6.30 19.44
C ALA A 41 25.93 -7.17 18.34
N ASP A 42 24.78 -6.74 17.80
CA ASP A 42 24.23 -7.31 16.56
C ASP A 42 24.40 -6.32 15.37
N THR A 43 23.91 -6.69 14.18
CA THR A 43 23.95 -5.83 12.99
C THR A 43 23.15 -4.58 13.24
N VAL A 44 23.44 -3.49 12.54
CA VAL A 44 22.61 -2.28 12.64
C VAL A 44 21.14 -2.60 12.35
N GLU A 45 20.87 -3.51 11.39
CA GLU A 45 19.52 -3.95 11.04
C GLU A 45 18.75 -4.63 12.19
N ARG A 46 19.45 -5.31 13.11
CA ARG A 46 18.84 -6.08 14.21
C ARG A 46 19.07 -5.47 15.59
N THR A 47 19.79 -4.36 15.65
CA THR A 47 20.02 -3.62 16.90
C THR A 47 18.85 -2.70 17.15
N THR A 48 18.24 -2.79 18.33
CA THR A 48 17.25 -1.79 18.78
C THR A 48 17.92 -0.43 18.85
N ALA A 49 17.43 0.55 18.08
CA ALA A 49 18.00 1.89 17.99
C ALA A 49 16.93 2.98 18.17
N HIS A 50 17.31 4.08 18.81
CA HIS A 50 16.43 5.23 19.03
C HIS A 50 16.84 6.44 18.17
N ASN A 51 15.86 7.08 17.54
CA ASN A 51 16.01 8.23 16.61
C ASN A 51 17.10 8.05 15.53
N GLY A 52 17.41 6.81 15.17
CA GLY A 52 18.15 6.47 13.95
C GLY A 52 19.68 6.55 13.99
N PRO A 53 20.36 6.81 15.13
CA PRO A 53 21.64 6.11 15.27
C PRO A 53 22.00 5.60 16.67
N VAL A 54 21.27 5.90 17.73
CA VAL A 54 21.73 5.51 19.08
C VAL A 54 21.33 4.06 19.34
N SER A 55 22.32 3.17 19.51
CA SER A 55 22.10 1.79 19.93
C SER A 55 21.52 1.75 21.35
N MET A 56 20.35 1.14 21.57
CA MET A 56 19.75 0.96 22.90
C MET A 56 20.44 -0.14 23.73
N VAL A 57 21.47 -0.79 23.17
CA VAL A 57 22.28 -1.79 23.85
C VAL A 57 23.48 -1.14 24.53
N THR A 58 24.31 -0.42 23.75
CA THR A 58 25.62 0.08 24.16
C THR A 58 25.68 1.61 24.23
N GLY A 59 24.70 2.29 23.64
CA GLY A 59 24.67 3.74 23.44
C GLY A 59 25.67 4.25 22.41
N GLU A 60 26.32 3.37 21.63
CA GLU A 60 27.15 3.78 20.50
C GLU A 60 26.30 4.37 19.37
N GLY A 61 26.87 5.30 18.60
CA GLY A 61 26.27 5.84 17.39
C GLY A 61 26.51 4.92 16.20
N LEU A 62 25.44 4.59 15.46
CA LEU A 62 25.40 3.73 14.29
C LEU A 62 24.77 4.50 13.12
N LEU A 63 25.56 4.95 12.16
CA LEU A 63 25.06 5.73 11.01
C LEU A 63 25.36 5.03 9.68
N PRO A 64 24.49 4.12 9.21
CA PRO A 64 24.59 3.54 7.87
C PRO A 64 24.07 4.52 6.81
N LEU A 65 24.85 4.74 5.75
CA LEU A 65 24.52 5.62 4.62
C LEU A 65 24.86 4.92 3.31
N THR A 66 23.94 4.93 2.34
CA THR A 66 24.17 4.38 1.00
C THR A 66 24.61 5.50 0.07
N ASP A 67 25.82 5.41 -0.46
CA ASP A 67 26.38 6.44 -1.34
C ASP A 67 26.36 6.06 -2.83
N GLY A 68 26.06 4.80 -3.15
CA GLY A 68 25.97 4.35 -4.54
C GLY A 68 25.49 2.91 -4.69
N THR A 69 25.08 2.57 -5.91
CA THR A 69 24.62 1.22 -6.28
C THR A 69 25.34 0.76 -7.54
N LEU A 70 25.76 -0.50 -7.55
CA LEU A 70 26.15 -1.25 -8.74
C LEU A 70 25.02 -2.20 -9.10
N ASP A 71 24.43 -2.00 -10.27
CA ASP A 71 23.44 -2.90 -10.84
C ASP A 71 24.08 -4.20 -11.36
N GLY A 72 23.25 -5.16 -11.75
CA GLY A 72 23.67 -6.50 -12.14
C GLY A 72 22.74 -7.56 -11.55
N ILE A 73 22.96 -8.82 -11.94
CA ILE A 73 22.20 -9.97 -11.42
C ILE A 73 22.30 -10.05 -9.89
N GLN A 74 23.47 -9.70 -9.36
CA GLN A 74 23.72 -9.51 -7.94
C GLN A 74 23.96 -8.01 -7.67
N PRO A 75 22.92 -7.21 -7.39
CA PRO A 75 23.11 -5.79 -7.11
C PRO A 75 23.90 -5.57 -5.83
N PHE A 76 24.76 -4.55 -5.82
CA PHE A 76 25.60 -4.19 -4.68
C PHE A 76 25.38 -2.74 -4.27
N TYR A 77 25.10 -2.54 -2.99
CA TYR A 77 24.98 -1.21 -2.40
C TYR A 77 26.31 -0.85 -1.74
N PHE A 78 26.94 0.22 -2.24
CA PHE A 78 28.10 0.81 -1.58
C PHE A 78 27.58 1.64 -0.41
N THR A 79 27.78 1.13 0.79
CA THR A 79 27.37 1.80 2.03
C THR A 79 28.60 2.18 2.81
N ARG A 80 28.57 3.35 3.44
CA ARG A 80 29.47 3.73 4.52
C ARG A 80 28.73 3.65 5.85
N LEU A 81 29.47 3.37 6.90
CA LEU A 81 28.91 3.23 8.24
C LEU A 81 29.83 3.90 9.24
N TYR A 82 29.27 4.81 10.05
CA TYR A 82 29.95 5.30 11.24
C TYR A 82 29.57 4.43 12.44
N ARG A 83 30.56 4.02 13.22
CA ARG A 83 30.37 3.32 14.50
C ARG A 83 31.23 3.98 15.57
N THR A 84 30.62 4.50 16.64
CA THR A 84 31.36 5.17 17.73
C THR A 84 32.43 4.27 18.36
N SER A 85 32.17 2.98 18.53
CA SER A 85 33.19 2.07 19.07
C SER A 85 34.40 1.86 18.12
N ALA A 86 34.28 2.21 16.84
CA ALA A 86 35.35 2.08 15.85
C ALA A 86 36.23 3.34 15.68
N VAL A 87 36.11 4.36 16.53
CA VAL A 87 36.82 5.66 16.38
C VAL A 87 38.35 5.59 16.46
N GLU A 88 38.91 4.47 16.91
CA GLU A 88 40.36 4.20 16.88
C GLU A 88 40.80 3.46 15.60
N ILE A 89 39.86 3.11 14.72
CA ILE A 89 40.06 2.31 13.51
C ILE A 89 39.83 3.20 12.29
N ASP A 90 40.83 3.26 11.41
CA ASP A 90 40.73 3.88 10.10
C ASP A 90 40.67 2.78 9.02
N SER A 91 39.48 2.58 8.46
CA SER A 91 39.20 1.60 7.41
C SER A 91 39.29 2.21 5.99
N GLY A 92 39.95 3.36 5.83
CA GLY A 92 40.10 4.05 4.55
C GLY A 92 39.01 5.08 4.24
N LEU A 93 38.03 5.27 5.11
CA LEU A 93 37.06 6.38 5.09
C LEU A 93 37.26 7.33 6.29
N GLY A 94 38.42 7.28 6.94
CA GLY A 94 38.71 8.01 8.16
C GLY A 94 38.27 7.27 9.42
N PHE A 95 38.70 7.77 10.57
CA PHE A 95 38.46 7.15 11.88
C PHE A 95 36.97 6.99 12.21
N GLY A 96 36.56 5.79 12.61
CA GLY A 96 35.17 5.46 12.94
C GLY A 96 34.29 5.09 11.75
N TRP A 97 34.76 5.30 10.52
CA TRP A 97 34.01 4.99 9.30
C TRP A 97 34.53 3.73 8.61
N SER A 98 33.60 2.86 8.23
CA SER A 98 33.84 1.69 7.37
C SER A 98 32.96 1.74 6.12
N HIS A 99 33.19 0.81 5.19
CA HIS A 99 32.31 0.64 4.02
C HIS A 99 32.01 -0.83 3.70
N SER A 100 31.00 -1.09 2.89
CA SER A 100 30.50 -2.45 2.56
C SER A 100 31.54 -3.42 1.97
N LEU A 101 32.68 -2.91 1.47
CA LEU A 101 33.81 -3.71 0.94
C LEU A 101 35.00 -3.85 1.91
N SER A 102 34.95 -3.22 3.10
CA SER A 102 36.07 -3.19 4.06
C SER A 102 36.25 -4.47 4.91
N GLN A 103 35.31 -5.42 4.79
CA GLN A 103 35.35 -6.67 5.54
C GLN A 103 36.56 -7.55 5.17
N HIS A 104 37.09 -8.26 6.17
CA HIS A 104 38.29 -9.09 6.06
C HIS A 104 38.36 -10.13 7.18
N LEU A 105 39.34 -11.03 7.10
CA LEU A 105 39.63 -12.03 8.13
C LEU A 105 41.01 -11.75 8.73
N GLU A 106 41.11 -11.86 10.05
CA GLU A 106 42.38 -11.88 10.77
C GLU A 106 42.66 -13.29 11.31
N PHE A 107 43.91 -13.74 11.27
CA PHE A 107 44.31 -15.06 11.73
C PHE A 107 45.05 -14.97 13.07
N HIS A 108 44.52 -15.63 14.10
CA HIS A 108 45.04 -15.65 15.46
C HIS A 108 45.25 -17.10 15.93
N GLY A 109 46.35 -17.72 15.49
CA GLY A 109 46.64 -19.13 15.78
C GLY A 109 45.59 -20.08 15.19
N GLU A 110 44.89 -20.81 16.07
CA GLU A 110 43.79 -21.73 15.71
C GLU A 110 42.43 -21.02 15.53
N GLN A 111 42.39 -19.69 15.59
CA GLN A 111 41.16 -18.90 15.40
C GLN A 111 41.26 -17.99 14.18
N VAL A 112 40.12 -17.81 13.52
CA VAL A 112 39.90 -16.84 12.45
C VAL A 112 38.89 -15.83 12.97
N LEU A 113 39.24 -14.55 12.92
CA LEU A 113 38.36 -13.46 13.32
C LEU A 113 37.79 -12.80 12.08
N TRP A 114 36.48 -12.86 11.89
CA TRP A 114 35.79 -12.12 10.84
C TRP A 114 35.51 -10.70 11.33
N ILE A 115 36.07 -9.72 10.62
CA ILE A 115 35.74 -8.30 10.75
C ILE A 115 34.76 -7.96 9.65
N ASP A 116 33.50 -7.73 10.02
CA ASP A 116 32.44 -7.44 9.07
C ASP A 116 32.44 -5.96 8.60
N PRO A 117 31.59 -5.58 7.63
CA PRO A 117 31.55 -4.20 7.15
C PRO A 117 31.12 -3.16 8.20
N GLU A 118 30.58 -3.58 9.34
CA GLU A 118 30.20 -2.72 10.45
C GLU A 118 31.30 -2.66 11.54
N ASN A 119 32.48 -3.23 11.28
CA ASN A 119 33.59 -3.42 12.23
C ASN A 119 33.26 -4.36 13.41
N ARG A 120 32.22 -5.20 13.32
CA ARG A 120 31.96 -6.23 14.33
C ARG A 120 32.93 -7.39 14.15
N ARG A 121 33.26 -8.02 15.28
CA ARG A 121 34.27 -9.07 15.41
C ARG A 121 33.58 -10.37 15.76
N THR A 122 33.57 -11.31 14.82
CA THR A 122 33.00 -12.65 15.01
C THR A 122 34.11 -13.69 14.97
N PRO A 123 34.45 -14.33 16.11
CA PRO A 123 35.47 -15.38 16.13
C PRO A 123 34.91 -16.71 15.62
N PHE A 124 35.73 -17.41 14.85
CA PHE A 124 35.54 -18.79 14.44
C PHE A 124 36.79 -19.61 14.78
N PRO A 125 36.66 -20.88 15.21
CA PRO A 125 37.75 -21.83 15.05
C PRO A 125 38.21 -21.88 13.58
N ARG A 126 39.47 -22.18 13.33
CA ARG A 126 40.00 -22.26 11.96
C ARG A 126 39.43 -23.49 11.24
N PRO A 127 38.80 -23.34 10.07
CA PRO A 127 38.37 -24.49 9.27
C PRO A 127 39.55 -25.35 8.84
N THR A 128 39.37 -26.67 8.88
CA THR A 128 40.38 -27.65 8.45
C THR A 128 39.77 -28.64 7.46
N ALA A 129 40.59 -29.51 6.86
CA ALA A 129 40.06 -30.60 6.03
C ALA A 129 39.16 -31.57 6.82
N GLU A 130 39.38 -31.71 8.14
CA GLU A 130 38.55 -32.52 9.03
C GLU A 130 37.28 -31.79 9.49
N ARG A 131 37.32 -30.45 9.55
CA ARG A 131 36.22 -29.56 9.95
C ARG A 131 36.04 -28.46 8.91
N PRO A 132 35.50 -28.79 7.73
CA PRO A 132 35.48 -27.86 6.61
C PRO A 132 34.45 -26.73 6.77
N VAL A 133 33.53 -26.85 7.74
CA VAL A 133 32.45 -25.89 8.00
C VAL A 133 32.30 -25.67 9.50
N ILE A 134 32.21 -24.40 9.90
CA ILE A 134 31.93 -24.03 11.29
C ILE A 134 30.83 -22.98 11.31
N HIS A 135 29.80 -23.25 12.10
CA HIS A 135 28.66 -22.34 12.28
C HIS A 135 28.87 -21.44 13.50
N ASN A 136 28.28 -20.25 13.42
CA ASN A 136 28.02 -19.40 14.57
C ASN A 136 26.56 -18.96 14.50
N SER A 137 25.69 -19.66 15.23
CA SER A 137 24.25 -19.43 15.19
C SER A 137 23.83 -18.04 15.70
N LEU A 138 24.51 -17.49 16.72
CA LEU A 138 24.24 -16.14 17.24
C LEU A 138 24.53 -15.05 16.19
N SER A 139 25.65 -15.17 15.47
CA SER A 139 26.01 -14.25 14.37
C SER A 139 25.36 -14.59 13.03
N ARG A 140 24.66 -15.72 12.94
CA ARG A 140 23.97 -16.23 11.72
C ARG A 140 24.91 -16.28 10.51
N ALA A 141 26.13 -16.73 10.77
CA ALA A 141 27.19 -16.82 9.79
C ALA A 141 27.86 -18.19 9.89
N ALA A 142 28.41 -18.67 8.78
CA ALA A 142 29.28 -19.82 8.76
C ALA A 142 30.52 -19.55 7.92
N ILE A 143 31.62 -20.18 8.30
CA ILE A 143 32.89 -20.09 7.58
C ILE A 143 33.26 -21.46 7.01
N TYR A 144 33.74 -21.47 5.78
CA TYR A 144 34.01 -22.65 4.97
C TYR A 144 35.44 -22.63 4.43
N LEU A 145 36.03 -23.82 4.29
CA LEU A 145 37.21 -23.98 3.44
C LEU A 145 36.81 -23.88 1.95
N GLY A 146 37.45 -22.98 1.21
CA GLY A 146 37.24 -22.78 -0.22
C GLY A 146 37.83 -23.90 -1.08
N LYS A 147 37.65 -23.79 -2.41
CA LYS A 147 38.19 -24.78 -3.36
C LYS A 147 39.66 -24.53 -3.69
N LYS A 148 40.10 -23.27 -3.57
CA LYS A 148 41.50 -22.90 -3.77
C LYS A 148 42.28 -23.02 -2.46
N PRO A 149 43.59 -23.29 -2.52
CA PRO A 149 44.46 -23.15 -1.35
C PRO A 149 44.30 -21.74 -0.74
N ASP A 150 44.22 -21.67 0.59
CA ASP A 150 44.10 -20.43 1.36
C ASP A 150 42.86 -19.57 1.05
N GLU A 151 41.84 -20.16 0.42
CA GLU A 151 40.52 -19.55 0.28
C GLU A 151 39.64 -19.91 1.48
N LEU A 152 39.05 -18.91 2.12
CA LEU A 152 37.96 -19.08 3.08
C LEU A 152 36.71 -18.40 2.54
N ILE A 153 35.57 -19.06 2.67
CA ILE A 153 34.28 -18.51 2.25
C ILE A 153 33.46 -18.25 3.50
N LEU A 154 32.89 -17.07 3.62
CA LEU A 154 31.92 -16.74 4.67
C LEU A 154 30.52 -16.68 4.05
N ALA A 155 29.57 -17.41 4.63
CA ALA A 155 28.18 -17.32 4.24
C ALA A 155 27.35 -16.67 5.35
N LEU A 156 26.40 -15.81 4.97
CA LEU A 156 25.44 -15.19 5.88
C LEU A 156 24.06 -15.83 5.69
N ALA A 157 23.38 -16.16 6.79
CA ALA A 157 22.01 -16.64 6.74
C ALA A 157 21.06 -15.52 6.28
N GLY A 158 20.04 -15.87 5.51
CA GLY A 158 19.02 -14.96 4.99
C GLY A 158 18.35 -15.51 3.73
N ASP A 159 17.31 -14.83 3.25
CA ASP A 159 16.47 -15.28 2.13
C ASP A 159 17.24 -15.48 0.82
N ARG A 160 18.36 -14.76 0.65
CA ARG A 160 19.32 -14.96 -0.43
C ARG A 160 20.72 -15.08 0.16
N ALA A 161 21.22 -16.31 0.20
CA ALA A 161 22.57 -16.59 0.68
C ALA A 161 23.62 -15.80 -0.13
N ARG A 162 24.41 -14.99 0.57
CA ARG A 162 25.60 -14.33 0.02
C ARG A 162 26.85 -15.01 0.54
N PHE A 163 27.78 -15.28 -0.37
CA PHE A 163 29.05 -15.92 -0.09
C PHE A 163 30.18 -14.93 -0.33
N TYR A 164 30.91 -14.58 0.72
CA TYR A 164 32.06 -13.69 0.67
C TYR A 164 33.33 -14.53 0.59
N HIS A 165 34.10 -14.36 -0.46
CA HIS A 165 35.31 -15.13 -0.73
C HIS A 165 36.53 -14.35 -0.26
N PHE A 166 37.29 -14.92 0.65
CA PHE A 166 38.53 -14.36 1.18
C PHE A 166 39.73 -15.19 0.70
N HIS A 167 40.79 -14.51 0.26
CA HIS A 167 42.08 -15.13 -0.03
C HIS A 167 43.14 -14.42 0.79
N ASP A 168 43.91 -15.18 1.59
CA ASP A 168 44.83 -14.62 2.59
C ASP A 168 44.16 -13.55 3.49
N GLY A 169 42.92 -13.84 3.90
CA GLY A 169 42.09 -12.95 4.71
C GLY A 169 41.52 -11.71 4.00
N ARG A 170 41.83 -11.49 2.72
CA ARG A 170 41.34 -10.34 1.95
C ARG A 170 40.12 -10.70 1.11
N LEU A 171 39.07 -9.87 1.13
CA LEU A 171 37.91 -10.03 0.26
C LEU A 171 38.35 -9.98 -1.22
N SER A 172 37.97 -11.00 -1.97
CA SER A 172 38.33 -11.23 -3.37
C SER A 172 37.11 -11.32 -4.29
N ALA A 173 35.97 -11.76 -3.77
CA ALA A 173 34.71 -11.80 -4.51
C ALA A 173 33.51 -11.94 -3.58
N ILE A 174 32.33 -11.63 -4.10
CA ILE A 174 31.03 -11.92 -3.48
C ILE A 174 30.26 -12.76 -4.50
N SER A 175 29.63 -13.85 -4.08
CA SER A 175 28.80 -14.68 -4.95
C SER A 175 27.47 -15.08 -4.31
N ASP A 176 26.59 -15.69 -5.09
CA ASP A 176 25.33 -16.27 -4.64
C ASP A 176 25.27 -17.80 -4.87
N ALA A 177 24.12 -18.41 -4.58
CA ALA A 177 23.92 -19.85 -4.75
C ALA A 177 24.08 -20.33 -6.20
N TYR A 178 23.79 -19.48 -7.18
CA TYR A 178 23.96 -19.72 -8.62
C TYR A 178 25.40 -19.53 -9.10
N GLY A 179 26.25 -18.92 -8.29
CA GLY A 179 27.62 -18.58 -8.68
C GLY A 179 27.69 -17.30 -9.52
N ASN A 180 26.64 -16.49 -9.55
CA ASN A 180 26.77 -15.10 -9.99
C ASN A 180 27.79 -14.42 -9.07
N ARG A 181 28.68 -13.59 -9.63
CA ARG A 181 29.89 -13.19 -8.90
C ARG A 181 30.27 -11.74 -9.16
N LEU A 182 30.40 -10.98 -8.07
CA LEU A 182 31.08 -9.70 -8.03
C LEU A 182 32.57 -9.96 -7.74
N THR A 183 33.47 -9.40 -8.56
CA THR A 183 34.91 -9.61 -8.43
C THR A 183 35.61 -8.35 -7.93
N VAL A 184 36.44 -8.50 -6.90
CA VAL A 184 37.23 -7.41 -6.33
C VAL A 184 38.61 -7.40 -7.00
N GLN A 185 38.97 -6.29 -7.62
CA GLN A 185 40.29 -6.04 -8.18
C GLN A 185 41.06 -5.08 -7.27
N ARG A 186 42.34 -5.37 -7.03
CA ARG A 186 43.21 -4.56 -6.18
C ARG A 186 44.31 -3.88 -6.97
N ASP A 187 44.76 -2.73 -6.48
CA ASP A 187 45.91 -2.03 -7.05
C ASP A 187 47.26 -2.58 -6.54
N ARG A 188 48.37 -1.97 -6.96
CA ARG A 188 49.74 -2.37 -6.56
C ARG A 188 50.03 -2.16 -5.08
N CYS A 189 49.21 -1.40 -4.37
CA CYS A 189 49.30 -1.16 -2.92
C CYS A 189 48.32 -2.05 -2.14
N ASP A 190 47.74 -3.07 -2.79
CA ASP A 190 46.75 -3.99 -2.23
C ASP A 190 45.45 -3.32 -1.73
N ARG A 191 45.12 -2.12 -2.25
CA ARG A 191 43.84 -1.44 -1.98
C ARG A 191 42.79 -1.92 -2.98
N ILE A 192 41.52 -1.95 -2.58
CA ILE A 192 40.42 -2.30 -3.50
C ILE A 192 40.28 -1.20 -4.54
N GLN A 193 40.64 -1.48 -5.79
CA GLN A 193 40.53 -0.54 -6.89
C GLN A 193 39.15 -0.60 -7.55
N ARG A 194 38.63 -1.81 -7.81
CA ARG A 194 37.41 -1.99 -8.58
C ARG A 194 36.56 -3.14 -8.07
N LEU A 195 35.24 -2.96 -8.05
CA LEU A 195 34.25 -4.02 -7.90
C LEU A 195 33.52 -4.22 -9.23
N ASP A 196 33.80 -5.33 -9.91
CA ASP A 196 33.26 -5.67 -11.23
C ASP A 196 32.08 -6.64 -11.10
N ASN A 197 30.95 -6.35 -11.75
CA ASN A 197 29.76 -7.20 -11.74
C ASN A 197 29.79 -8.34 -12.77
N GLY A 198 30.81 -8.41 -13.62
CA GLY A 198 30.95 -9.41 -14.68
C GLY A 198 30.04 -9.17 -15.90
N ALA A 199 29.33 -8.05 -15.94
CA ALA A 199 28.39 -7.64 -16.97
C ALA A 199 28.70 -6.20 -17.46
N ASP A 200 29.98 -5.91 -17.66
CA ASP A 200 30.49 -4.63 -18.19
C ASP A 200 30.15 -3.40 -17.34
N ARG A 201 29.88 -3.57 -16.03
CA ARG A 201 29.74 -2.49 -15.05
C ARG A 201 30.63 -2.71 -13.85
N ALA A 202 31.12 -1.61 -13.30
CA ALA A 202 31.92 -1.67 -12.09
C ALA A 202 31.83 -0.40 -11.25
N LEU A 203 32.16 -0.53 -9.97
CA LEU A 203 32.51 0.61 -9.13
C LEU A 203 34.03 0.77 -9.11
N LEU A 204 34.54 1.95 -9.42
CA LEU A 204 35.94 2.33 -9.21
C LEU A 204 36.06 3.11 -7.91
N LEU A 205 36.95 2.67 -7.04
CA LEU A 205 37.29 3.36 -5.79
C LEU A 205 38.57 4.19 -6.03
N ARG A 206 38.47 5.51 -5.91
CA ARG A 206 39.60 6.43 -6.07
C ARG A 206 40.13 6.86 -4.72
N TYR A 207 41.45 6.83 -4.56
CA TYR A 207 42.10 7.11 -3.28
C TYR A 207 43.10 8.25 -3.37
N ASP A 208 43.22 9.00 -2.29
CA ASP A 208 44.40 9.80 -1.97
C ASP A 208 45.17 9.11 -0.83
N PHE A 209 46.40 8.68 -1.11
CA PHE A 209 47.24 7.83 -0.27
C PHE A 209 46.56 6.55 0.27
N LYS A 210 45.80 6.60 1.36
CA LYS A 210 45.04 5.45 1.89
C LYS A 210 43.54 5.71 2.00
N HIS A 211 43.09 6.95 1.83
CA HIS A 211 41.70 7.33 2.02
C HIS A 211 40.94 7.36 0.71
N LEU A 212 39.74 6.80 0.70
CA LEU A 212 38.82 6.82 -0.41
C LEU A 212 38.29 8.24 -0.59
N VAL A 213 38.55 8.87 -1.74
CA VAL A 213 38.11 10.24 -2.05
C VAL A 213 36.92 10.28 -3.00
N ALA A 214 36.62 9.19 -3.71
CA ALA A 214 35.42 9.08 -4.53
C ALA A 214 35.09 7.64 -4.93
N VAL A 215 33.82 7.39 -5.24
CA VAL A 215 33.34 6.17 -5.89
C VAL A 215 32.73 6.54 -7.23
N ASP A 216 33.27 5.97 -8.31
CA ASP A 216 32.80 6.21 -9.67
C ASP A 216 32.08 4.97 -10.20
N TYR A 217 30.98 5.17 -10.91
CA TYR A 217 30.33 4.15 -11.71
C TYR A 217 31.01 4.08 -13.08
N GLN A 218 31.49 2.89 -13.45
CA GLN A 218 32.22 2.65 -14.69
C GLN A 218 31.51 1.67 -15.62
N VAL A 219 31.70 1.87 -16.92
CA VAL A 219 31.28 0.97 -17.99
C VAL A 219 32.50 0.47 -18.74
N LEU A 220 32.50 -0.80 -19.11
CA LEU A 220 33.55 -1.35 -19.97
C LEU A 220 33.25 -1.00 -21.43
N GLN A 221 34.11 -0.19 -22.05
CA GLN A 221 34.07 0.07 -23.49
C GLN A 221 34.81 -1.05 -24.21
N ARG A 222 34.07 -1.85 -24.98
CA ARG A 222 34.62 -2.97 -25.74
C ARG A 222 35.19 -2.49 -27.09
N GLY A 223 36.45 -2.82 -27.35
CA GLY A 223 37.15 -2.60 -28.62
C GLY A 223 37.84 -3.88 -29.09
N ASP A 224 39.01 -3.77 -29.72
CA ASP A 224 39.91 -4.93 -29.86
C ASP A 224 40.29 -5.47 -28.46
N PRO A 225 40.63 -6.77 -28.30
CA PRO A 225 40.89 -7.37 -26.98
C PRO A 225 41.95 -6.66 -26.13
N GLU A 226 42.91 -5.99 -26.76
CA GLU A 226 43.96 -5.18 -26.10
C GLU A 226 43.53 -3.72 -25.81
N ALA A 227 42.37 -3.29 -26.34
CA ALA A 227 41.84 -1.93 -26.28
C ALA A 227 40.60 -1.77 -25.38
N ASN A 228 40.15 -2.83 -24.70
CA ASN A 228 39.06 -2.75 -23.73
C ASN A 228 39.45 -1.79 -22.59
N THR A 229 38.68 -0.71 -22.42
CA THR A 229 38.98 0.31 -21.41
C THR A 229 37.74 0.64 -20.59
N TRP A 230 37.93 0.83 -19.28
CA TRP A 230 36.87 1.28 -18.39
C TRP A 230 36.72 2.80 -18.50
N SER A 231 35.52 3.28 -18.82
CA SER A 231 35.16 4.70 -18.76
C SER A 231 34.34 4.98 -17.51
N THR A 232 34.63 6.10 -16.84
CA THR A 232 33.77 6.62 -15.77
C THR A 232 32.58 7.33 -16.40
N GLU A 233 31.37 6.86 -16.11
CA GLU A 233 30.12 7.51 -16.52
C GLU A 233 29.70 8.58 -15.51
N GLN A 234 29.85 8.29 -14.21
CA GLN A 234 29.44 9.20 -13.16
C GLN A 234 30.24 8.97 -11.87
N THR A 235 30.66 10.05 -11.20
CA THR A 235 31.09 9.99 -9.80
C THR A 235 29.84 9.97 -8.92
N LEU A 236 29.58 8.86 -8.24
CA LEU A 236 28.40 8.67 -7.39
C LEU A 236 28.49 9.51 -6.12
N VAL A 237 29.68 9.54 -5.53
CA VAL A 237 30.00 10.25 -4.28
C VAL A 237 31.46 10.65 -4.26
N SER A 238 31.75 11.78 -3.59
CA SER A 238 33.09 12.23 -3.26
C SER A 238 33.21 12.56 -1.78
N TYR A 239 34.42 12.43 -1.23
CA TYR A 239 34.70 12.56 0.20
C TYR A 239 35.82 13.56 0.46
N ARG A 240 35.70 14.29 1.55
CA ARG A 240 36.69 15.28 2.00
C ARG A 240 37.11 15.02 3.44
N TYR A 241 38.40 15.19 3.68
CA TYR A 241 39.03 14.92 4.97
C TYR A 241 39.69 16.17 5.53
N ASP A 242 39.78 16.24 6.86
CA ASP A 242 40.61 17.25 7.52
C ASP A 242 42.08 16.80 7.69
N ALA A 243 42.92 17.66 8.27
CA ALA A 243 44.34 17.35 8.50
C ALA A 243 44.56 16.18 9.49
N ARG A 244 43.55 15.82 10.30
CA ARG A 244 43.55 14.68 11.22
C ARG A 244 42.96 13.42 10.57
N GLN A 245 42.70 13.44 9.26
CA GLN A 245 42.15 12.31 8.49
C GLN A 245 40.75 11.89 8.93
N ARG A 246 39.93 12.84 9.43
CA ARG A 246 38.50 12.61 9.72
C ARG A 246 37.67 12.96 8.50
N LEU A 247 36.65 12.15 8.19
CA LEU A 247 35.69 12.43 7.12
C LEU A 247 34.80 13.61 7.51
N ILE A 248 34.96 14.76 6.87
CA ILE A 248 34.22 15.99 7.22
C ILE A 248 33.11 16.32 6.24
N GLU A 249 33.13 15.75 5.03
CA GLU A 249 32.13 16.01 4.01
C GLU A 249 31.99 14.84 3.04
N ALA A 250 30.76 14.53 2.66
CA ALA A 250 30.42 13.60 1.59
C ALA A 250 29.43 14.26 0.64
N THR A 251 29.78 14.33 -0.65
CA THR A 251 29.00 15.04 -1.69
C THR A 251 28.53 14.05 -2.74
N ASN A 252 27.22 13.97 -2.97
CA ASN A 252 26.63 13.10 -3.99
C ASN A 252 26.77 13.66 -5.41
N ALA A 253 26.32 12.91 -6.40
CA ALA A 253 26.39 13.29 -7.82
C ALA A 253 25.57 14.53 -8.22
N ALA A 254 24.66 15.02 -7.36
CA ALA A 254 23.92 16.26 -7.56
C ALA A 254 24.61 17.47 -6.92
N GLY A 255 25.75 17.28 -6.24
CA GLY A 255 26.44 18.34 -5.50
C GLY A 255 25.86 18.60 -4.11
N GLU A 256 24.99 17.71 -3.62
CA GLU A 256 24.39 17.82 -2.28
C GLU A 256 25.36 17.19 -1.26
N SER A 257 25.73 17.94 -0.21
CA SER A 257 26.76 17.54 0.75
C SER A 257 26.22 17.31 2.16
N GLU A 258 26.59 16.20 2.79
CA GLU A 258 26.52 16.05 4.24
C GLU A 258 27.85 16.44 4.90
N ARG A 259 27.79 16.99 6.11
CA ARG A 259 28.98 17.42 6.88
C ARG A 259 29.02 16.80 8.27
N TYR A 260 30.22 16.61 8.81
CA TYR A 260 30.43 15.97 10.09
C TYR A 260 31.50 16.70 10.92
N ASP A 261 31.21 16.87 12.21
CA ASP A 261 32.17 17.39 13.20
C ASP A 261 32.40 16.38 14.31
N TYR A 262 33.60 16.45 14.91
CA TYR A 262 34.08 15.45 15.87
C TYR A 262 34.87 16.09 17.00
N ASP A 263 34.95 15.38 18.12
CA ASP A 263 35.88 15.67 19.20
C ASP A 263 37.34 15.32 18.84
N GLU A 264 38.25 15.44 19.80
CA GLU A 264 39.67 15.15 19.62
C GLU A 264 39.98 13.65 19.42
N GLN A 265 39.08 12.76 19.84
CA GLN A 265 39.19 11.30 19.75
C GLN A 265 38.30 10.71 18.65
N HIS A 266 37.88 11.54 17.68
CA HIS A 266 37.10 11.15 16.50
C HIS A 266 35.66 10.71 16.80
N VAL A 267 35.12 11.00 17.98
CA VAL A 267 33.71 10.79 18.32
C VAL A 267 32.87 11.89 17.66
N ILE A 268 31.82 11.50 16.93
CA ILE A 268 30.97 12.43 16.18
C ILE A 268 30.18 13.34 17.13
N LEU A 269 30.24 14.65 16.91
CA LEU A 269 29.53 15.65 17.69
C LEU A 269 28.34 16.24 16.91
N GLN A 270 28.49 16.35 15.59
CA GLN A 270 27.47 16.90 14.72
C GLN A 270 27.44 16.17 13.37
N ARG A 271 26.23 16.00 12.83
CA ARG A 271 25.96 15.66 11.43
C ARG A 271 25.02 16.71 10.87
N GLN A 272 25.44 17.37 9.80
CA GLN A 272 24.58 18.26 9.03
C GLN A 272 24.17 17.58 7.72
N LEU A 273 22.87 17.48 7.49
CA LEU A 273 22.32 16.97 6.24
C LEU A 273 22.41 18.03 5.12
N ALA A 274 22.37 17.59 3.88
CA ALA A 274 22.44 18.48 2.72
C ALA A 274 21.31 19.51 2.65
N GLY A 275 20.16 19.23 3.28
CA GLY A 275 19.04 20.18 3.35
C GLY A 275 19.08 21.15 4.54
N GLY A 276 20.13 21.15 5.37
CA GLY A 276 20.35 22.14 6.43
C GLY A 276 20.26 21.60 7.86
N ALA A 277 19.39 20.61 8.12
CA ALA A 277 19.19 20.03 9.46
C ALA A 277 20.50 19.50 10.03
N SER A 278 20.77 19.89 11.28
CA SER A 278 21.88 19.37 12.04
C SER A 278 21.39 18.51 13.19
N PHE A 279 22.11 17.42 13.45
CA PHE A 279 21.90 16.48 14.53
C PHE A 279 23.16 16.49 15.39
N PHE A 280 22.98 16.49 16.70
CA PHE A 280 24.05 16.69 17.67
C PHE A 280 24.01 15.60 18.74
N TRP A 281 25.19 15.22 19.22
CA TRP A 281 25.33 14.21 20.27
C TRP A 281 26.24 14.71 21.37
N ALA A 282 25.86 14.39 22.61
CA ALA A 282 26.76 14.44 23.75
C ALA A 282 26.96 13.03 24.31
N TRP A 283 28.20 12.77 24.70
CA TRP A 283 28.69 11.45 25.05
C TRP A 283 29.17 11.44 26.50
N GLU A 284 28.86 10.37 27.20
CA GLU A 284 29.54 9.94 28.41
C GLU A 284 30.76 9.11 28.01
N ARG A 285 31.87 9.22 28.78
CA ARG A 285 33.17 8.59 28.49
C ARG A 285 33.83 9.19 27.23
N SER A 286 34.86 8.54 26.69
CA SER A 286 35.68 9.06 25.58
C SER A 286 36.16 7.95 24.65
N GLY A 287 36.47 8.30 23.39
CA GLY A 287 36.98 7.35 22.40
C GLY A 287 35.99 6.21 22.14
N LYS A 288 36.50 4.99 21.92
CA LYS A 288 35.64 3.82 21.62
C LYS A 288 34.65 3.42 22.70
N ALA A 289 34.84 3.90 23.93
CA ALA A 289 33.94 3.64 25.06
C ALA A 289 32.84 4.71 25.19
N ALA A 290 32.78 5.69 24.28
CA ALA A 290 31.79 6.77 24.30
C ALA A 290 30.37 6.22 24.16
N ARG A 291 29.49 6.68 25.05
CA ARG A 291 28.09 6.26 25.18
C ARG A 291 27.18 7.48 25.15
N CYS A 292 26.22 7.53 24.23
CA CYS A 292 25.36 8.70 24.03
C CYS A 292 24.47 8.96 25.25
N ILE A 293 24.49 10.18 25.78
CA ILE A 293 23.64 10.62 26.91
C ILE A 293 22.63 11.69 26.52
N HIS A 294 22.81 12.32 25.36
CA HIS A 294 21.91 13.35 24.84
C HIS A 294 22.02 13.43 23.33
N HIS A 295 20.87 13.45 22.64
CA HIS A 295 20.76 13.59 21.19
C HIS A 295 19.70 14.64 20.88
N TRP A 296 20.04 15.65 20.07
CA TRP A 296 19.11 16.71 19.69
C TRP A 296 19.34 17.19 18.25
N ALA A 297 18.39 17.93 17.69
CA ALA A 297 18.52 18.56 16.37
C ALA A 297 18.63 20.09 16.45
N SER A 298 18.91 20.72 15.30
CA SER A 298 18.81 22.17 15.11
C SER A 298 17.38 22.72 15.28
N PHE A 299 16.38 21.85 15.32
CA PHE A 299 14.98 22.16 15.61
C PHE A 299 14.54 21.56 16.95
N THR A 300 13.67 22.28 17.66
CA THR A 300 13.34 22.02 19.07
C THR A 300 12.54 20.74 19.34
N GLN A 301 11.85 20.22 18.33
CA GLN A 301 10.93 19.09 18.46
C GLN A 301 11.66 17.73 18.53
N MET A 302 12.99 17.68 18.47
CA MET A 302 13.72 16.43 18.64
C MET A 302 14.86 16.62 19.63
N GLU A 303 14.61 16.17 20.85
CA GLU A 303 15.58 16.08 21.94
C GLU A 303 15.27 14.86 22.80
N ALA A 304 16.30 14.06 23.09
CA ALA A 304 16.20 12.90 23.97
C ALA A 304 17.45 12.76 24.84
N ARG A 305 17.26 12.38 26.10
CA ARG A 305 18.33 12.10 27.08
C ARG A 305 18.30 10.65 27.49
N TYR A 306 19.47 10.04 27.59
CA TYR A 306 19.61 8.61 27.88
C TYR A 306 20.23 8.41 29.26
N ALA A 307 19.52 7.71 30.12
CA ALA A 307 20.02 7.25 31.41
C ALA A 307 20.32 5.75 31.31
N TRP A 308 21.59 5.40 31.50
CA TRP A 308 22.07 4.03 31.38
C TRP A 308 22.37 3.45 32.76
N ASP A 309 22.03 2.20 32.98
CA ASP A 309 22.46 1.45 34.15
C ASP A 309 23.53 0.39 33.81
N ASP A 310 24.02 -0.30 34.85
CA ASP A 310 25.01 -1.38 34.71
C ASP A 310 24.36 -2.76 34.47
N GLN A 311 23.03 -2.84 34.38
CA GLN A 311 22.25 -4.08 34.20
C GLN A 311 21.72 -4.25 32.77
N GLY A 312 22.16 -3.42 31.82
CA GLY A 312 21.74 -3.50 30.42
C GLY A 312 20.42 -2.80 30.13
N CYS A 313 19.97 -1.91 31.02
CA CYS A 313 18.82 -1.05 30.81
C CYS A 313 19.23 0.35 30.36
N VAL A 314 18.43 0.91 29.45
CA VAL A 314 18.44 2.32 29.11
C VAL A 314 17.03 2.90 29.26
N THR A 315 16.96 4.05 29.92
CA THR A 315 15.76 4.88 29.97
C THR A 315 15.95 6.11 29.08
N VAL A 316 15.05 6.28 28.11
CA VAL A 316 15.00 7.42 27.20
C VAL A 316 14.03 8.44 27.77
N ASN A 317 14.50 9.66 28.01
CA ASN A 317 13.70 10.77 28.53
C ASN A 317 13.51 11.81 27.41
N TYR A 318 12.26 12.13 27.10
CA TYR A 318 11.91 13.13 26.09
C TYR A 318 11.75 14.51 26.72
N ALA A 319 11.93 15.56 25.92
CA ALA A 319 11.78 16.95 26.37
C ALA A 319 10.35 17.28 26.88
N ASP A 320 9.34 16.52 26.46
CA ASP A 320 7.95 16.66 26.88
C ASP A 320 7.60 15.84 28.15
N GLY A 321 8.60 15.22 28.78
CA GLY A 321 8.45 14.45 30.03
C GLY A 321 8.03 12.99 29.84
N ARG A 322 7.88 12.51 28.60
CA ARG A 322 7.66 11.08 28.33
C ARG A 322 8.94 10.28 28.61
N GLU A 323 8.76 9.00 28.92
CA GLU A 323 9.84 8.06 29.18
C GLU A 323 9.59 6.73 28.48
N GLU A 324 10.64 6.11 27.95
CA GLU A 324 10.64 4.74 27.42
C GLU A 324 11.82 3.98 28.02
N SER A 325 11.71 2.67 28.19
CA SER A 325 12.84 1.86 28.66
C SER A 325 13.04 0.59 27.85
N TYR A 326 14.30 0.22 27.70
CA TYR A 326 14.74 -0.96 26.96
C TYR A 326 15.67 -1.75 27.85
N VAL A 327 15.44 -3.06 27.97
CA VAL A 327 16.29 -3.99 28.72
C VAL A 327 16.82 -5.03 27.75
N HIS A 328 18.14 -5.18 27.74
CA HIS A 328 18.82 -6.18 26.93
C HIS A 328 19.57 -7.19 27.80
N ASP A 329 19.74 -8.40 27.29
CA ASP A 329 20.61 -9.39 27.92
C ASP A 329 22.10 -9.18 27.58
N ASP A 330 22.97 -10.03 28.15
CA ASP A 330 24.42 -10.01 27.93
C ASP A 330 24.85 -10.33 26.48
N ARG A 331 23.90 -10.74 25.63
CA ARG A 331 24.09 -11.03 24.20
C ARG A 331 23.45 -9.96 23.30
N ALA A 332 23.11 -8.80 23.84
CA ALA A 332 22.52 -7.66 23.12
C ALA A 332 21.13 -7.93 22.54
N ARG A 333 20.36 -8.88 23.09
CA ARG A 333 18.99 -9.18 22.67
C ARG A 333 17.99 -8.41 23.55
N LEU A 334 16.97 -7.82 22.94
CA LEU A 334 15.91 -7.09 23.66
C LEU A 334 15.01 -8.08 24.41
N VAL A 335 15.00 -8.03 25.75
CA VAL A 335 14.18 -8.92 26.59
C VAL A 335 12.93 -8.25 27.14
N ARG A 336 12.98 -6.92 27.35
CA ARG A 336 11.83 -6.13 27.81
C ARG A 336 11.88 -4.74 27.21
N GLN A 337 10.73 -4.24 26.76
CA GLN A 337 10.54 -2.87 26.32
C GLN A 337 9.32 -2.29 27.02
N VAL A 338 9.43 -1.05 27.49
CA VAL A 338 8.30 -0.25 27.98
C VAL A 338 8.13 0.94 27.06
N GLY A 339 6.98 1.01 26.39
CA GLY A 339 6.61 2.13 25.52
C GLY A 339 6.28 3.41 26.28
N PRO A 340 6.11 4.54 25.57
CA PRO A 340 5.89 5.86 26.17
C PRO A 340 4.48 6.00 26.79
N ASP A 341 3.60 5.06 26.48
CA ASP A 341 2.26 4.88 27.04
C ASP A 341 2.24 3.89 28.21
N GLY A 342 3.38 3.28 28.55
CA GLY A 342 3.53 2.29 29.61
C GLY A 342 3.25 0.84 29.20
N GLY A 343 2.92 0.57 27.93
CA GLY A 343 2.75 -0.79 27.44
C GLY A 343 4.06 -1.57 27.49
N GLU A 344 4.02 -2.82 27.97
CA GLU A 344 5.21 -3.67 28.10
C GLU A 344 5.25 -4.79 27.06
N LEU A 345 6.39 -4.97 26.40
CA LEU A 345 6.68 -6.10 25.53
C LEU A 345 7.78 -6.95 26.17
N HIS A 346 7.55 -8.25 26.33
CA HIS A 346 8.54 -9.18 26.85
C HIS A 346 8.92 -10.22 25.80
N LYS A 347 10.22 -10.56 25.75
CA LYS A 347 10.76 -11.55 24.82
C LYS A 347 11.62 -12.56 25.57
N ALA A 348 11.36 -13.83 25.34
CA ALA A 348 12.15 -14.94 25.86
C ALA A 348 12.95 -15.59 24.74
N TYR A 349 14.20 -15.96 25.04
CA TYR A 349 15.09 -16.61 24.09
C TYR A 349 15.69 -17.88 24.67
N ASP A 350 16.03 -18.83 23.81
CA ASP A 350 16.80 -20.00 24.22
C ASP A 350 18.33 -19.74 24.25
N ASP A 351 19.06 -20.78 24.66
CA ASP A 351 20.53 -20.79 24.74
C ASP A 351 21.21 -20.58 23.38
N GLN A 352 20.53 -20.83 22.26
CA GLN A 352 21.06 -20.70 20.91
C GLN A 352 20.81 -19.32 20.29
N GLY A 353 20.02 -18.45 20.92
CA GLY A 353 19.73 -17.12 20.36
C GLY A 353 18.31 -16.93 19.85
N ARG A 354 17.48 -17.97 19.83
CA ARG A 354 16.21 -17.99 19.09
C ARG A 354 15.06 -17.51 19.98
N LEU A 355 14.13 -16.72 19.43
CA LEU A 355 12.96 -16.20 20.14
C LEU A 355 11.98 -17.34 20.38
N ILE A 356 11.70 -17.70 21.64
CA ILE A 356 10.81 -18.83 21.98
C ILE A 356 9.44 -18.37 22.48
N ALA A 357 9.34 -17.15 22.99
CA ALA A 357 8.06 -16.55 23.37
C ALA A 357 8.11 -15.03 23.24
N GLU A 358 7.01 -14.43 22.82
CA GLU A 358 6.75 -12.99 22.86
C GLU A 358 5.44 -12.75 23.62
N GLN A 359 5.49 -11.89 24.63
CA GLN A 359 4.33 -11.48 25.41
C GLN A 359 4.04 -9.99 25.18
N ASP A 360 2.82 -9.68 24.77
CA ASP A 360 2.39 -8.31 24.51
C ASP A 360 1.96 -7.55 25.77
N ALA A 361 1.54 -6.29 25.62
CA ALA A 361 1.20 -5.41 26.72
C ALA A 361 -0.10 -5.79 27.45
N LEU A 362 -0.92 -6.66 26.86
CA LEU A 362 -2.13 -7.22 27.48
C LEU A 362 -1.88 -8.62 28.07
N GLY A 363 -0.66 -9.15 27.93
CA GLY A 363 -0.23 -10.42 28.48
C GLY A 363 -0.46 -11.61 27.55
N ALA A 364 -0.91 -11.40 26.31
CA ALA A 364 -1.06 -12.46 25.32
C ALA A 364 0.30 -12.99 24.89
N VAL A 365 0.45 -14.32 24.81
CA VAL A 365 1.73 -14.98 24.52
C VAL A 365 1.66 -15.65 23.15
N THR A 366 2.67 -15.37 22.32
CA THR A 366 2.96 -16.14 21.11
C THR A 366 4.18 -17.01 21.35
N ASP A 367 4.04 -18.33 21.23
CA ASP A 367 5.14 -19.27 21.40
C ASP A 367 5.71 -19.73 20.04
N TYR A 368 7.02 -19.96 20.01
CA TYR A 368 7.78 -20.41 18.85
C TYR A 368 8.55 -21.68 19.18
N GLN A 369 8.35 -22.72 18.37
CA GLN A 369 9.02 -24.02 18.54
C GLN A 369 9.98 -24.27 17.38
N TYR A 370 11.17 -24.75 17.71
CA TYR A 370 12.23 -25.03 16.74
C TYR A 370 12.66 -26.51 16.81
N ASP A 371 13.13 -27.05 15.68
CA ASP A 371 13.76 -28.36 15.65
C ASP A 371 15.22 -28.35 16.17
N GLU A 372 15.87 -29.52 16.18
CA GLU A 372 17.26 -29.68 16.62
C GLU A 372 18.26 -28.89 15.78
N VAL A 373 17.92 -28.54 14.53
CA VAL A 373 18.78 -27.75 13.64
C VAL A 373 18.43 -26.26 13.64
N GLY A 374 17.38 -25.84 14.37
CA GLY A 374 16.99 -24.44 14.55
C GLY A 374 16.07 -23.86 13.51
N LEU A 375 15.28 -24.69 12.84
CA LEU A 375 14.20 -24.26 11.96
C LEU A 375 12.88 -24.19 12.74
N LEU A 376 12.09 -23.13 12.51
CA LEU A 376 10.80 -22.91 13.18
C LEU A 376 9.77 -23.95 12.73
N VAL A 377 9.43 -24.92 13.57
CA VAL A 377 8.48 -26.00 13.26
C VAL A 377 7.04 -25.71 13.69
N ALA A 378 6.84 -24.80 14.65
CA ALA A 378 5.50 -24.36 15.03
C ALA A 378 5.49 -22.93 15.56
N GLN A 379 4.45 -22.18 15.21
CA GLN A 379 4.07 -20.92 15.84
C GLN A 379 2.69 -21.09 16.46
N LEU A 380 2.59 -20.80 17.76
CA LEU A 380 1.36 -20.87 18.53
C LEU A 380 0.92 -19.44 18.83
N ALA A 381 0.10 -18.88 17.94
CA ALA A 381 -0.54 -17.59 18.19
C ALA A 381 -1.68 -17.75 19.19
N PRO A 382 -1.97 -16.73 20.00
CA PRO A 382 -3.05 -16.82 20.97
C PRO A 382 -4.41 -16.81 20.27
N ASP A 383 -5.36 -17.60 20.78
CA ASP A 383 -6.72 -17.77 20.23
C ASP A 383 -6.80 -18.17 18.73
N GLU A 384 -5.74 -18.77 18.17
CA GLU A 384 -5.69 -19.28 16.80
C GLU A 384 -5.11 -20.70 16.71
N ALA A 385 -5.49 -21.41 15.64
CA ALA A 385 -4.96 -22.71 15.30
C ALA A 385 -3.46 -22.61 15.00
N PRO A 386 -2.66 -23.58 15.48
CA PRO A 386 -1.22 -23.55 15.31
C PRO A 386 -0.82 -23.59 13.84
N MET A 387 0.17 -22.80 13.49
CA MET A 387 0.89 -22.92 12.23
C MET A 387 2.03 -23.90 12.42
N SER A 388 2.16 -24.87 11.52
CA SER A 388 3.22 -25.88 11.57
C SER A 388 4.00 -25.95 10.26
N CYS A 389 5.30 -26.17 10.36
CA CYS A 389 6.24 -26.16 9.25
C CYS A 389 7.09 -27.43 9.25
N ASP A 390 7.25 -28.03 8.08
CA ASP A 390 8.17 -29.13 7.82
C ASP A 390 9.21 -28.71 6.77
N TYR A 391 10.45 -29.12 7.00
CA TYR A 391 11.60 -28.71 6.21
C TYR A 391 12.29 -29.93 5.58
N ARG A 392 12.71 -29.78 4.32
CA ARG A 392 13.56 -30.78 3.64
C ARG A 392 14.82 -30.11 3.12
N HIS A 393 15.97 -30.69 3.48
CA HIS A 393 17.28 -30.10 3.18
C HIS A 393 17.39 -28.65 3.70
N GLY A 394 16.77 -28.37 4.86
CA GLY A 394 16.70 -27.07 5.51
C GLY A 394 15.84 -26.01 4.82
N PHE A 395 15.16 -26.34 3.74
CA PHE A 395 14.17 -25.46 3.12
C PHE A 395 12.76 -25.84 3.53
N LEU A 396 11.89 -24.85 3.72
CA LEU A 396 10.46 -25.09 3.92
C LEU A 396 9.96 -25.99 2.79
N HIS A 397 9.29 -27.08 3.16
CA HIS A 397 8.72 -28.07 2.25
C HIS A 397 7.21 -28.17 2.43
N THR A 398 6.71 -28.06 3.67
CA THR A 398 5.28 -28.12 3.95
C THR A 398 4.92 -27.09 5.01
N LEU A 399 3.87 -26.32 4.74
CA LEU A 399 3.22 -25.43 5.70
C LEU A 399 1.81 -25.97 5.94
N SER A 400 1.43 -26.17 7.19
CA SER A 400 0.06 -26.58 7.54
C SER A 400 -0.56 -25.65 8.56
N ARG A 401 -1.81 -25.28 8.30
CA ARG A 401 -2.69 -24.55 9.21
C ARG A 401 -3.99 -25.34 9.35
N GLY A 402 -4.15 -26.05 10.47
CA GLY A 402 -5.22 -27.02 10.66
C GLY A 402 -5.27 -28.08 9.57
N GLN A 403 -6.34 -28.11 8.76
CA GLN A 403 -6.46 -29.06 7.64
C GLN A 403 -5.89 -28.55 6.32
N ALA A 404 -5.55 -27.27 6.20
CA ALA A 404 -4.96 -26.70 5.00
C ALA A 404 -3.47 -26.98 4.96
N THR A 405 -2.97 -27.53 3.85
CA THR A 405 -1.56 -27.89 3.68
C THR A 405 -1.06 -27.39 2.34
N TRP A 406 -0.01 -26.58 2.36
CA TRP A 406 0.73 -26.14 1.19
C TRP A 406 2.06 -26.89 1.13
N THR A 407 2.40 -27.42 -0.05
CA THR A 407 3.71 -28.07 -0.25
C THR A 407 4.51 -27.35 -1.31
N CYS A 408 5.78 -27.09 -1.05
CA CYS A 408 6.70 -26.47 -2.01
C CYS A 408 7.85 -27.41 -2.38
N GLN A 409 8.17 -27.40 -3.67
CA GLN A 409 9.36 -28.02 -4.24
C GLN A 409 10.36 -26.92 -4.59
N ARG A 410 11.64 -27.21 -4.39
CA ARG A 410 12.74 -26.28 -4.67
C ARG A 410 13.81 -26.95 -5.51
N ASN A 411 14.59 -26.16 -6.23
CA ASN A 411 15.81 -26.62 -6.89
C ASN A 411 16.98 -26.73 -5.88
N ALA A 412 18.18 -27.04 -6.36
CA ALA A 412 19.37 -27.19 -5.52
C ALA A 412 19.90 -25.85 -4.94
N GLN A 413 19.48 -24.71 -5.52
CA GLN A 413 19.87 -23.36 -5.10
C GLN A 413 18.90 -22.76 -4.08
N GLY A 414 17.71 -23.35 -3.93
CA GLY A 414 16.72 -22.97 -2.93
C GLY A 414 15.49 -22.27 -3.50
N GLU A 415 15.40 -21.99 -4.80
CA GLU A 415 14.22 -21.33 -5.39
C GLU A 415 13.05 -22.30 -5.53
N ILE A 416 11.84 -21.78 -5.28
CA ILE A 416 10.59 -22.53 -5.38
C ILE A 416 10.30 -22.85 -6.84
N THR A 417 10.39 -24.12 -7.23
CA THR A 417 10.08 -24.60 -8.58
C THR A 417 8.63 -25.05 -8.73
N ALA A 418 7.97 -25.44 -7.63
CA ALA A 418 6.54 -25.71 -7.63
C ALA A 418 5.92 -25.44 -6.26
N VAL A 419 4.68 -24.95 -6.25
CA VAL A 419 3.81 -24.89 -5.07
C VAL A 419 2.54 -25.65 -5.37
N THR A 420 2.15 -26.53 -4.45
CA THR A 420 0.87 -27.23 -4.45
C THR A 420 0.00 -26.67 -3.34
N ASP A 421 -1.19 -26.19 -3.70
CA ASP A 421 -2.17 -25.64 -2.76
C ASP A 421 -2.95 -26.77 -2.01
N PRO A 422 -3.78 -26.43 -1.01
CA PRO A 422 -4.57 -27.40 -0.26
C PRO A 422 -5.59 -28.20 -1.09
N ASP A 423 -5.96 -27.72 -2.29
CA ASP A 423 -6.85 -28.42 -3.22
C ASP A 423 -6.08 -29.28 -4.24
N GLY A 424 -4.74 -29.33 -4.14
CA GLY A 424 -3.87 -30.11 -5.02
C GLY A 424 -3.49 -29.41 -6.34
N GLN A 425 -3.78 -28.12 -6.50
CA GLN A 425 -3.43 -27.36 -7.69
C GLN A 425 -1.97 -26.93 -7.65
N ILE A 426 -1.29 -27.04 -8.80
CA ILE A 426 0.16 -26.83 -8.88
C ILE A 426 0.49 -25.61 -9.74
N THR A 427 1.20 -24.65 -9.15
CA THR A 427 1.88 -23.56 -9.85
C THR A 427 3.36 -23.90 -9.96
N ARG A 428 3.96 -23.75 -11.16
CA ARG A 428 5.37 -24.08 -11.41
C ARG A 428 6.17 -22.86 -11.86
N ASN A 429 7.33 -22.66 -11.26
CA ASN A 429 8.26 -21.60 -11.63
C ASN A 429 9.49 -22.19 -12.33
N PHE A 430 9.97 -21.49 -13.35
CA PHE A 430 11.12 -21.89 -14.16
C PHE A 430 12.16 -20.78 -14.06
N TYR A 431 13.39 -21.15 -13.75
CA TYR A 431 14.51 -20.23 -13.60
C TYR A 431 15.59 -20.53 -14.64
N ASP A 432 16.37 -19.53 -15.01
CA ASP A 432 17.56 -19.73 -15.83
C ASP A 432 18.78 -20.17 -14.97
N PRO A 433 19.93 -20.49 -15.59
CA PRO A 433 21.14 -20.87 -14.85
C PRO A 433 21.72 -19.80 -13.93
N GLN A 434 21.26 -18.54 -14.03
CA GLN A 434 21.65 -17.42 -13.17
C GLN A 434 20.59 -17.11 -12.09
N GLY A 435 19.49 -17.87 -12.01
CA GLY A 435 18.46 -17.71 -11.00
C GLY A 435 17.38 -16.68 -11.31
N ARG A 436 17.31 -16.18 -12.54
CA ARG A 436 16.26 -15.25 -12.96
C ARG A 436 15.03 -16.04 -13.36
N LEU A 437 13.85 -15.57 -12.94
CA LEU A 437 12.58 -16.22 -13.24
C LEU A 437 12.29 -16.07 -14.74
N LEU A 438 12.20 -17.19 -15.47
CA LEU A 438 11.87 -17.23 -16.90
C LEU A 438 10.38 -17.35 -17.14
N ALA A 439 9.69 -18.15 -16.33
CA ALA A 439 8.26 -18.35 -16.48
C ALA A 439 7.58 -18.85 -15.21
N ILE A 440 6.30 -18.53 -15.06
CA ILE A 440 5.36 -19.15 -14.12
C ILE A 440 4.30 -19.88 -14.94
N ARG A 441 4.00 -21.14 -14.64
CA ARG A 441 2.88 -21.89 -15.23
C ARG A 441 1.81 -22.15 -14.18
N PHE A 442 0.59 -21.73 -14.48
CA PHE A 442 -0.58 -21.85 -13.62
C PHE A 442 -1.34 -23.18 -13.84
N PRO A 443 -2.25 -23.56 -12.93
CA PRO A 443 -3.06 -24.78 -13.04
C PRO A 443 -3.88 -24.89 -14.34
N ASP A 444 -4.32 -23.77 -14.92
CA ASP A 444 -5.02 -23.73 -16.21
C ASP A 444 -4.09 -23.83 -17.44
N GLN A 445 -2.80 -24.09 -17.22
CA GLN A 445 -1.72 -24.17 -18.21
C GLN A 445 -1.36 -22.84 -18.90
N SER A 446 -1.94 -21.72 -18.47
CA SER A 446 -1.45 -20.39 -18.87
C SER A 446 -0.06 -20.14 -18.29
N GLY A 447 0.67 -19.19 -18.87
CA GLY A 447 2.04 -18.91 -18.45
C GLY A 447 2.37 -17.43 -18.46
N HIS A 448 2.96 -16.97 -17.37
CA HIS A 448 3.65 -15.68 -17.27
C HIS A 448 5.10 -15.90 -17.72
N ARG A 449 5.68 -15.06 -18.59
CA ARG A 449 7.07 -15.19 -19.06
C ARG A 449 7.83 -13.89 -18.90
N PHE A 450 9.14 -14.00 -18.69
CA PHE A 450 10.04 -12.86 -18.49
C PHE A 450 11.31 -13.03 -19.34
N SER A 451 11.81 -11.93 -19.89
CA SER A 451 13.08 -11.86 -20.61
C SER A 451 14.01 -10.87 -19.93
N TRP A 452 15.27 -11.24 -19.75
CA TRP A 452 16.25 -10.47 -18.98
C TRP A 452 17.50 -10.17 -19.80
N ASN A 453 18.11 -9.01 -19.62
CA ASN A 453 19.43 -8.72 -20.16
C ASN A 453 20.56 -9.25 -19.25
N ALA A 454 21.82 -9.16 -19.68
CA ALA A 454 22.97 -9.65 -18.90
C ALA A 454 23.15 -8.97 -17.52
N LEU A 455 22.59 -7.77 -17.34
CA LEU A 455 22.57 -7.04 -16.06
C LEU A 455 21.43 -7.49 -15.13
N GLY A 456 20.60 -8.45 -15.53
CA GLY A 456 19.45 -8.88 -14.74
C GLY A 456 18.28 -7.90 -14.76
N GLN A 457 18.23 -6.99 -15.74
CA GLN A 457 17.11 -6.06 -15.94
C GLN A 457 16.05 -6.69 -16.85
N LEU A 458 14.77 -6.49 -16.51
CA LEU A 458 13.64 -7.05 -17.25
C LEU A 458 13.46 -6.30 -18.57
N LEU A 459 13.63 -6.98 -19.71
CA LEU A 459 13.43 -6.41 -21.04
C LEU A 459 12.00 -6.57 -21.54
N GLU A 460 11.39 -7.71 -21.22
CA GLU A 460 10.06 -8.08 -21.70
C GLU A 460 9.32 -8.92 -20.66
N GLU A 461 8.03 -8.65 -20.50
CA GLU A 461 7.10 -9.40 -19.68
C GLU A 461 5.91 -9.83 -20.55
N THR A 462 5.60 -11.13 -20.58
CA THR A 462 4.39 -11.66 -21.23
C THR A 462 3.43 -12.18 -20.16
N LEU A 463 2.32 -11.47 -19.94
CA LEU A 463 1.29 -11.81 -18.98
C LEU A 463 0.56 -13.12 -19.34
N PRO A 464 -0.16 -13.76 -18.40
CA PRO A 464 -0.83 -15.04 -18.64
C PRO A 464 -1.89 -15.03 -19.75
N ASP A 465 -2.46 -13.86 -20.05
CA ASP A 465 -3.42 -13.64 -21.13
C ASP A 465 -2.75 -13.39 -22.50
N GLY A 466 -1.42 -13.34 -22.53
CA GLY A 466 -0.61 -13.09 -23.73
C GLY A 466 -0.25 -11.62 -23.98
N ALA A 467 -0.70 -10.69 -23.13
CA ALA A 467 -0.30 -9.29 -23.20
C ALA A 467 1.21 -9.14 -22.96
N GLN A 468 1.86 -8.20 -23.64
CA GLN A 468 3.32 -8.06 -23.63
C GLN A 468 3.74 -6.64 -23.26
N HIS A 469 4.63 -6.48 -22.29
CA HIS A 469 5.26 -5.20 -21.96
C HIS A 469 6.74 -5.25 -22.30
N THR A 470 7.30 -4.14 -22.75
CA THR A 470 8.75 -4.01 -22.97
C THR A 470 9.33 -2.82 -22.21
N PHE A 471 10.59 -2.92 -21.82
CA PHE A 471 11.27 -1.92 -21.00
C PHE A 471 12.66 -1.63 -21.52
N SER A 472 13.11 -0.39 -21.34
CA SER A 472 14.49 0.01 -21.62
C SER A 472 15.08 0.79 -20.45
N TYR A 473 16.41 0.74 -20.34
CA TYR A 473 17.16 1.28 -19.22
C TYR A 473 18.31 2.15 -19.71
N ASP A 474 18.69 3.14 -18.92
CA ASP A 474 19.94 3.87 -19.14
C ASP A 474 21.16 3.10 -18.61
N VAL A 475 22.32 3.73 -18.73
CA VAL A 475 23.61 3.14 -18.37
C VAL A 475 23.74 2.80 -16.88
N LEU A 476 23.03 3.52 -16.01
CA LEU A 476 22.97 3.32 -14.55
C LEU A 476 21.87 2.34 -14.14
N GLY A 477 21.17 1.74 -15.10
CA GLY A 477 20.10 0.77 -14.87
C GLY A 477 18.76 1.36 -14.48
N ARG A 478 18.54 2.66 -14.72
CA ARG A 478 17.25 3.32 -14.47
C ARG A 478 16.35 3.16 -15.69
N ARG A 479 15.08 2.82 -15.48
CA ARG A 479 14.11 2.64 -16.57
C ARG A 479 13.85 3.97 -17.29
N ILE A 480 14.09 4.03 -18.60
CA ILE A 480 13.87 5.24 -19.42
C ILE A 480 12.68 5.13 -20.36
N SER A 481 12.21 3.91 -20.65
CA SER A 481 10.92 3.72 -21.32
C SER A 481 10.19 2.47 -20.86
N ARG A 482 8.88 2.50 -21.04
CA ARG A 482 7.98 1.35 -20.95
C ARG A 482 7.03 1.38 -22.14
N GLN A 483 6.88 0.25 -22.81
CA GLN A 483 5.85 0.03 -23.81
C GLN A 483 4.78 -0.90 -23.24
N ASP A 484 3.52 -0.50 -23.32
CA ASP A 484 2.38 -1.32 -22.90
C ASP A 484 1.99 -2.36 -23.98
N GLU A 485 1.00 -3.19 -23.65
CA GLU A 485 0.49 -4.27 -24.50
C GLU A 485 -0.22 -3.81 -25.77
N HIS A 486 -0.45 -2.50 -25.91
CA HIS A 486 -1.02 -1.85 -27.08
C HIS A 486 0.01 -1.04 -27.87
N GLY A 487 1.28 -1.08 -27.46
CA GLY A 487 2.39 -0.40 -28.12
C GLY A 487 2.61 1.04 -27.66
N ALA A 488 1.85 1.54 -26.68
CA ALA A 488 1.95 2.90 -26.16
C ALA A 488 3.20 3.06 -25.30
N ILE A 489 4.00 4.09 -25.56
CA ILE A 489 5.31 4.29 -24.93
C ILE A 489 5.24 5.43 -23.91
N THR A 490 5.61 5.14 -22.67
CA THR A 490 5.87 6.16 -21.63
C THR A 490 7.37 6.30 -21.44
N GLY A 491 7.87 7.53 -21.47
CA GLY A 491 9.29 7.87 -21.26
C GLY A 491 9.55 8.45 -19.87
N TYR A 492 10.75 8.22 -19.33
CA TYR A 492 11.18 8.70 -18.01
C TYR A 492 12.57 9.35 -18.09
N GLU A 493 12.74 10.43 -17.34
CA GLU A 493 14.02 11.12 -17.16
C GLU A 493 14.37 11.27 -15.69
N TRP A 494 15.66 11.20 -15.42
CA TRP A 494 16.19 11.12 -14.06
C TRP A 494 17.29 12.16 -13.88
N ASP A 495 17.44 12.72 -12.68
CA ASP A 495 18.62 13.50 -12.33
C ASP A 495 19.82 12.61 -11.99
N THR A 496 20.98 13.20 -11.66
CA THR A 496 22.21 12.44 -11.40
C THR A 496 22.14 11.55 -10.15
N VAL A 497 21.21 11.76 -9.24
CA VAL A 497 21.04 10.94 -8.01
C VAL A 497 19.86 9.98 -8.10
N GLY A 498 19.24 9.85 -9.27
CA GLY A 498 18.19 8.86 -9.55
C GLY A 498 16.78 9.31 -9.15
N ARG A 499 16.51 10.61 -9.04
CA ARG A 499 15.16 11.15 -8.83
C ARG A 499 14.49 11.43 -10.17
N LEU A 500 13.21 11.07 -10.32
CA LEU A 500 12.44 11.25 -11.56
C LEU A 500 12.16 12.73 -11.82
N THR A 501 12.69 13.30 -12.90
CA THR A 501 12.52 14.73 -13.23
C THR A 501 11.42 14.98 -14.26
N ARG A 502 11.16 14.02 -15.15
CA ARG A 502 10.11 14.12 -16.18
C ARG A 502 9.53 12.76 -16.55
N THR A 503 8.22 12.74 -16.76
CA THR A 503 7.48 11.63 -17.40
C THR A 503 6.82 12.16 -18.66
N THR A 504 6.99 11.44 -19.77
CA THR A 504 6.38 11.76 -21.06
C THR A 504 5.37 10.66 -21.40
N LEU A 505 4.09 11.02 -21.44
CA LEU A 505 3.00 10.12 -21.79
C LEU A 505 3.02 9.79 -23.30
N PRO A 506 2.36 8.70 -23.75
CA PRO A 506 2.27 8.34 -25.16
C PRO A 506 1.81 9.48 -26.08
N THR A 507 0.90 10.32 -25.56
CA THR A 507 0.37 11.51 -26.23
C THR A 507 1.37 12.67 -26.40
N GLY A 508 2.59 12.55 -25.88
CA GLY A 508 3.60 13.62 -25.83
C GLY A 508 3.44 14.63 -24.68
N ALA A 509 2.31 14.58 -23.96
CA ALA A 509 2.10 15.35 -22.75
C ALA A 509 3.11 14.97 -21.65
N CYS A 510 3.59 15.96 -20.89
CA CYS A 510 4.67 15.77 -19.94
C CYS A 510 4.25 16.18 -18.53
N ARG A 511 4.66 15.40 -17.53
CA ARG A 511 4.67 15.80 -16.11
C ARG A 511 6.11 15.97 -15.65
N ALA A 512 6.41 17.02 -14.88
CA ALA A 512 7.76 17.32 -14.44
C ALA A 512 7.84 17.63 -12.95
N TYR A 513 9.00 17.31 -12.34
CA TYR A 513 9.24 17.43 -10.91
C TYR A 513 10.53 18.20 -10.61
N ARG A 514 10.54 18.92 -9.49
CA ARG A 514 11.73 19.54 -8.90
C ARG A 514 11.89 19.09 -7.47
N TYR A 515 13.13 18.98 -7.00
CA TYR A 515 13.45 18.44 -5.68
C TYR A 515 14.27 19.40 -4.84
N ASN A 516 14.17 19.27 -3.52
CA ASN A 516 15.16 19.80 -2.57
C ASN A 516 16.23 18.73 -2.25
N ALA A 517 17.24 19.10 -1.47
CA ALA A 517 18.33 18.19 -1.07
C ALA A 517 17.89 17.02 -0.16
N TYR A 518 16.67 17.05 0.38
CA TYR A 518 16.05 15.90 1.07
C TYR A 518 15.34 14.94 0.13
N GLY A 519 15.43 15.16 -1.19
CA GLY A 519 14.72 14.38 -2.20
C GLY A 519 13.20 14.59 -2.19
N GLN A 520 12.71 15.65 -1.54
CA GLN A 520 11.28 15.98 -1.52
C GLN A 520 10.91 16.87 -2.71
N VAL A 521 9.72 16.67 -3.27
CA VAL A 521 9.21 17.45 -4.41
C VAL A 521 8.89 18.88 -3.95
N THR A 522 9.52 19.88 -4.57
CA THR A 522 9.26 21.32 -4.33
C THR A 522 8.31 21.93 -5.35
N ALA A 523 8.23 21.34 -6.54
CA ALA A 523 7.27 21.73 -7.57
C ALA A 523 6.91 20.55 -8.46
N GLU A 524 5.64 20.45 -8.79
CA GLU A 524 5.09 19.54 -9.79
C GLU A 524 4.43 20.37 -10.90
N THR A 525 4.83 20.12 -12.14
CA THR A 525 4.19 20.68 -13.33
C THR A 525 3.40 19.58 -14.02
N ASP A 526 2.08 19.75 -14.13
CA ASP A 526 1.20 18.77 -14.76
C ASP A 526 1.20 18.83 -16.30
N GLU A 527 0.43 17.94 -16.93
CA GLU A 527 0.34 17.74 -18.37
C GLU A 527 -0.23 18.96 -19.13
N LEU A 528 -0.83 19.91 -18.41
CA LEU A 528 -1.35 21.18 -18.94
C LEU A 528 -0.41 22.36 -18.64
N GLY A 529 0.75 22.11 -18.02
CA GLY A 529 1.72 23.13 -17.65
C GLY A 529 1.38 23.88 -16.35
N ARG A 530 0.40 23.41 -15.58
CA ARG A 530 0.03 24.03 -14.30
C ARG A 530 0.98 23.57 -13.20
N VAL A 531 1.30 24.46 -12.27
CA VAL A 531 2.33 24.22 -11.25
C VAL A 531 1.71 24.18 -9.86
N THR A 532 1.91 23.07 -9.15
CA THR A 532 1.71 22.98 -7.70
C THR A 532 3.07 23.12 -7.02
N ARG A 533 3.16 23.92 -5.96
CA ARG A 533 4.42 24.15 -5.23
C ARG A 533 4.29 23.68 -3.79
N TYR A 534 5.38 23.15 -3.26
CA TYR A 534 5.49 22.69 -1.88
C TYR A 534 6.61 23.47 -1.18
N GLU A 535 6.26 24.12 -0.08
CA GLU A 535 7.19 24.74 0.84
C GLU A 535 7.33 23.81 2.04
N PHE A 536 8.52 23.78 2.62
CA PHE A 536 8.88 22.89 3.72
C PHE A 536 9.14 23.71 4.98
N ALA A 537 8.90 23.11 6.15
CA ALA A 537 9.30 23.69 7.42
C ALA A 537 10.82 23.85 7.44
N ASP A 538 11.32 24.93 8.03
CA ASP A 538 12.75 25.28 8.02
C ASP A 538 13.61 24.10 8.49
N ASP A 539 14.68 23.82 7.72
CA ASP A 539 15.59 22.68 7.87
C ASP A 539 14.94 21.29 7.84
N LEU A 540 13.63 21.14 7.68
CA LEU A 540 12.92 19.86 7.76
C LEU A 540 12.42 19.37 6.39
N HIS A 541 12.17 18.06 6.32
CA HIS A 541 11.56 17.41 5.15
C HIS A 541 10.02 17.45 5.18
N LEU A 542 9.43 18.21 6.11
CA LEU A 542 7.99 18.26 6.34
C LEU A 542 7.37 19.41 5.55
N VAL A 543 6.32 19.13 4.77
CA VAL A 543 5.63 20.16 3.99
C VAL A 543 4.93 21.12 4.95
N SER A 544 5.26 22.41 4.92
CA SER A 544 4.61 23.47 5.69
C SER A 544 3.50 24.15 4.91
N ARG A 545 3.61 24.17 3.57
CA ARG A 545 2.60 24.78 2.69
C ARG A 545 2.53 24.08 1.34
N ARG A 546 1.32 23.91 0.83
CA ARG A 546 1.05 23.52 -0.55
C ARG A 546 0.32 24.66 -1.25
N ILE A 547 0.88 25.15 -2.35
CA ILE A 547 0.29 26.21 -3.17
C ILE A 547 -0.24 25.57 -4.45
N ASN A 548 -1.55 25.66 -4.62
CA ASN A 548 -2.25 25.11 -5.78
C ASN A 548 -2.06 26.00 -7.02
N PRO A 549 -2.36 25.49 -8.24
CA PRO A 549 -2.21 26.26 -9.48
C PRO A 549 -2.97 27.58 -9.59
N ASP A 550 -4.07 27.73 -8.84
CA ASP A 550 -4.87 28.97 -8.79
C ASP A 550 -4.36 29.98 -7.74
N GLY A 551 -3.30 29.64 -7.00
CA GLY A 551 -2.71 30.46 -5.93
C GLY A 551 -3.34 30.24 -4.54
N SER A 552 -4.41 29.45 -4.44
CA SER A 552 -4.91 29.00 -3.13
C SER A 552 -3.88 28.12 -2.43
N ALA A 553 -3.91 28.06 -1.10
CA ALA A 553 -2.89 27.33 -0.35
C ALA A 553 -3.44 26.62 0.88
N LEU A 554 -2.84 25.47 1.16
CA LEU A 554 -2.98 24.69 2.38
C LEU A 554 -1.74 24.92 3.25
N LYS A 555 -1.90 24.99 4.57
CA LYS A 555 -0.78 25.06 5.52
C LYS A 555 -0.83 23.91 6.52
N TYR A 556 0.34 23.49 6.98
CA TYR A 556 0.51 22.37 7.90
C TYR A 556 1.43 22.78 9.06
N SER A 557 1.07 22.38 10.27
CA SER A 557 1.84 22.62 11.49
C SER A 557 2.26 21.31 12.16
N TYR A 558 3.44 21.28 12.77
CA TYR A 558 4.05 20.09 13.38
C TYR A 558 4.56 20.40 14.79
N ASP A 559 3.68 20.90 15.64
CA ASP A 559 4.07 21.42 16.97
C ASP A 559 4.31 20.31 18.00
N HIS A 560 3.97 19.06 17.65
CA HIS A 560 4.20 17.91 18.51
C HIS A 560 5.69 17.58 18.62
N ALA A 561 6.16 17.18 19.81
CA ALA A 561 7.56 16.79 20.09
C ALA A 561 8.03 15.50 19.39
N GLN A 562 7.22 14.95 18.49
CA GLN A 562 7.60 13.85 17.58
C GLN A 562 7.45 14.27 16.11
N LEU A 563 7.27 15.57 15.83
CA LEU A 563 6.98 16.12 14.51
C LEU A 563 5.72 15.53 13.85
N LEU A 564 4.70 15.22 14.64
CA LEU A 564 3.38 14.81 14.16
C LEU A 564 2.59 16.04 13.69
N LEU A 565 1.76 15.86 12.65
CA LEU A 565 0.88 16.92 12.12
C LEU A 565 -0.15 17.32 13.16
N THR A 566 -0.10 18.56 13.65
CA THR A 566 -1.01 19.06 14.70
C THR A 566 -2.15 19.90 14.15
N GLU A 567 -1.94 20.59 13.03
CA GLU A 567 -2.95 21.47 12.43
C GLU A 567 -2.87 21.50 10.90
N ILE A 568 -4.04 21.58 10.25
CA ILE A 568 -4.19 21.88 8.82
C ILE A 568 -5.03 23.15 8.71
N GLU A 569 -4.51 24.19 8.07
CA GLU A 569 -5.28 25.36 7.64
C GLU A 569 -5.65 25.19 6.16
N ASN A 570 -6.95 25.17 5.86
CA ASN A 570 -7.43 25.01 4.47
C ASN A 570 -7.39 26.33 3.68
N GLU A 571 -7.80 26.26 2.41
CA GLU A 571 -7.72 27.37 1.46
C GLU A 571 -8.61 28.57 1.82
N VAL A 572 -9.53 28.43 2.78
CA VAL A 572 -10.40 29.51 3.28
C VAL A 572 -10.06 29.96 4.71
N GLY A 573 -9.03 29.36 5.33
CA GLY A 573 -8.57 29.71 6.68
C GLY A 573 -9.22 28.92 7.81
N ASP A 574 -10.07 27.92 7.52
CA ASP A 574 -10.58 27.03 8.57
C ASP A 574 -9.47 26.07 9.01
N THR A 575 -9.50 25.67 10.29
CA THR A 575 -8.47 24.79 10.88
C THR A 575 -9.02 23.42 11.25
N TYR A 576 -8.22 22.39 11.00
CA TYR A 576 -8.41 21.03 11.49
C TYR A 576 -7.29 20.71 12.47
N ARG A 577 -7.60 20.18 13.66
CA ARG A 577 -6.59 19.93 14.72
C ARG A 577 -6.51 18.47 15.13
N LEU A 578 -5.30 18.03 15.46
CA LEU A 578 -4.97 16.67 15.87
C LEU A 578 -4.18 16.70 17.18
N ASP A 579 -4.72 16.05 18.19
CA ASP A 579 -4.08 15.83 19.48
C ASP A 579 -3.67 14.36 19.60
N TYR A 580 -2.53 14.09 20.22
CA TYR A 580 -1.95 12.75 20.28
C TYR A 580 -1.81 12.23 21.72
N THR A 581 -1.77 10.91 21.84
CA THR A 581 -1.31 10.19 23.03
C THR A 581 0.23 10.26 23.12
N PRO A 582 0.81 9.96 24.29
CA PRO A 582 2.26 9.81 24.42
C PRO A 582 2.92 8.87 23.40
N GLY A 583 2.23 7.81 22.98
CA GLY A 583 2.67 6.86 21.95
C GLY A 583 2.42 7.29 20.50
N GLY A 584 1.90 8.50 20.26
CA GLY A 584 1.69 9.03 18.91
C GLY A 584 0.40 8.55 18.22
N LEU A 585 -0.51 7.86 18.93
CA LEU A 585 -1.87 7.60 18.46
C LEU A 585 -2.75 8.85 18.59
N ILE A 586 -3.69 9.08 17.68
CA ILE A 586 -4.59 10.25 17.74
C ILE A 586 -5.49 10.10 18.97
N ARG A 587 -5.36 11.00 19.94
CA ARG A 587 -6.22 11.05 21.12
C ARG A 587 -7.52 11.81 20.83
N GLN A 588 -7.44 12.88 20.04
CA GLN A 588 -8.58 13.69 19.68
C GLN A 588 -8.35 14.36 18.31
N GLU A 589 -9.40 14.45 17.53
CA GLU A 589 -9.45 15.26 16.31
C GLU A 589 -10.53 16.34 16.43
N THR A 590 -10.28 17.52 15.87
CA THR A 590 -11.26 18.61 15.74
C THR A 590 -11.40 18.98 14.27
N GLY A 591 -12.60 18.78 13.71
CA GLY A 591 -12.90 19.09 12.31
C GLY A 591 -13.00 20.59 12.02
N PHE A 592 -13.00 20.95 10.72
CA PHE A 592 -13.17 22.34 10.24
C PHE A 592 -14.47 23.01 10.71
N ASP A 593 -15.47 22.22 11.13
CA ASP A 593 -16.74 22.70 11.65
C ASP A 593 -16.80 22.79 13.19
N GLY A 594 -15.69 22.48 13.86
CA GLY A 594 -15.52 22.53 15.32
C GLY A 594 -15.94 21.25 16.08
N ARG A 595 -16.51 20.25 15.39
CA ARG A 595 -16.87 18.97 16.03
C ARG A 595 -15.63 18.19 16.42
N ARG A 596 -15.72 17.42 17.51
CA ARG A 596 -14.58 16.66 18.04
C ARG A 596 -14.87 15.17 18.09
N THR A 597 -13.86 14.36 17.79
CA THR A 597 -13.87 12.92 18.05
C THR A 597 -12.69 12.59 18.95
N SER A 598 -12.92 11.90 20.06
CA SER A 598 -11.88 11.43 20.98
C SER A 598 -11.76 9.91 20.93
N TYR A 599 -10.56 9.40 21.18
CA TYR A 599 -10.23 7.97 21.15
C TYR A 599 -9.50 7.56 22.42
N ALA A 600 -9.85 6.38 22.93
CA ALA A 600 -9.11 5.71 24.00
C ALA A 600 -8.60 4.35 23.51
N TYR A 601 -7.38 4.00 23.88
CA TYR A 601 -6.69 2.79 23.43
C TYR A 601 -6.30 1.92 24.61
N ASP A 602 -6.13 0.62 24.35
CA ASP A 602 -5.49 -0.31 25.28
C ASP A 602 -3.96 -0.23 25.21
N GLY A 603 -3.26 -1.02 26.03
CA GLY A 603 -1.80 -1.07 26.07
C GLY A 603 -1.14 -1.61 24.79
N ASN A 604 -1.90 -2.24 23.89
CA ASN A 604 -1.45 -2.69 22.57
C ASN A 604 -1.79 -1.67 21.47
N GLY A 605 -2.33 -0.50 21.83
CA GLY A 605 -2.74 0.55 20.91
C GLY A 605 -4.03 0.25 20.14
N GLN A 606 -4.83 -0.73 20.56
CA GLN A 606 -6.11 -1.06 19.92
C GLN A 606 -7.22 -0.17 20.49
N LEU A 607 -8.19 0.22 19.66
CA LEU A 607 -9.26 1.14 20.08
C LEU A 607 -10.19 0.45 21.08
N LEU A 608 -10.36 1.06 22.25
CA LEU A 608 -11.31 0.67 23.30
C LEU A 608 -12.59 1.50 23.25
N GLU A 609 -12.47 2.80 22.95
CA GLU A 609 -13.60 3.72 22.98
C GLU A 609 -13.44 4.83 21.93
N LYS A 610 -14.53 5.14 21.24
CA LYS A 610 -14.69 6.32 20.38
C LYS A 610 -15.80 7.20 20.94
N THR A 611 -15.47 8.47 21.21
CA THR A 611 -16.42 9.46 21.74
C THR A 611 -16.56 10.62 20.77
N GLU A 612 -17.74 10.76 20.17
CA GLU A 612 -18.10 11.87 19.28
C GLU A 612 -18.79 12.96 20.10
N LEU A 613 -18.30 14.19 20.00
CA LEU A 613 -18.79 15.37 20.71
C LEU A 613 -19.47 16.31 19.72
N GLY A 614 -20.78 16.49 19.90
CA GLY A 614 -21.60 17.42 19.12
C GLY A 614 -21.30 18.89 19.46
N ASP A 615 -21.68 19.81 18.56
CA ASP A 615 -21.47 21.25 18.78
C ASP A 615 -22.38 21.87 19.88
N ASP A 616 -23.38 21.12 20.34
CA ASP A 616 -24.23 21.43 21.51
C ASP A 616 -23.74 20.80 22.82
N GLY A 617 -22.63 20.05 22.79
CA GLY A 617 -22.07 19.32 23.93
C GLY A 617 -22.62 17.91 24.14
N SER A 618 -23.53 17.43 23.29
CA SER A 618 -23.98 16.03 23.28
C SER A 618 -22.83 15.07 22.97
N GLN A 619 -22.96 13.82 23.44
CA GLN A 619 -21.92 12.79 23.31
C GLN A 619 -22.51 11.49 22.81
N LEU A 620 -21.81 10.88 21.84
CA LEU A 620 -22.06 9.51 21.39
C LEU A 620 -20.81 8.68 21.66
N VAL A 621 -20.95 7.66 22.50
CA VAL A 621 -19.85 6.79 22.94
C VAL A 621 -20.04 5.41 22.31
N THR A 622 -19.03 4.93 21.59
CA THR A 622 -18.95 3.56 21.07
C THR A 622 -17.80 2.83 21.74
N GLN A 623 -18.06 1.65 22.30
CA GLN A 623 -17.06 0.84 23.00
C GLN A 623 -16.75 -0.45 22.25
N TYR A 624 -15.51 -0.91 22.35
CA TYR A 624 -14.98 -2.07 21.64
C TYR A 624 -14.33 -3.03 22.62
N GLN A 625 -14.56 -4.32 22.43
CA GLN A 625 -13.87 -5.40 23.15
C GLN A 625 -13.25 -6.34 22.15
N ARG A 626 -12.06 -6.84 22.46
CA ARG A 626 -11.25 -7.65 21.56
C ARG A 626 -10.73 -8.89 22.26
N ASP A 627 -10.39 -9.90 21.47
CA ASP A 627 -9.63 -11.03 21.98
C ASP A 627 -8.14 -10.71 22.08
N SER A 628 -7.37 -11.71 22.51
CA SER A 628 -5.92 -11.57 22.69
C SER A 628 -5.15 -11.43 21.36
N ALA A 629 -5.75 -11.82 20.23
CA ALA A 629 -5.22 -11.59 18.89
C ALA A 629 -5.61 -10.19 18.33
N GLY A 630 -6.40 -9.40 19.06
CA GLY A 630 -6.88 -8.08 18.68
C GLY A 630 -8.09 -8.07 17.73
N ARG A 631 -8.73 -9.22 17.50
CA ARG A 631 -9.96 -9.32 16.71
C ARG A 631 -11.14 -8.76 17.52
N LEU A 632 -12.06 -8.06 16.85
CA LEU A 632 -13.21 -7.42 17.51
C LEU A 632 -14.19 -8.49 17.96
N LEU A 633 -14.51 -8.59 19.26
CA LEU A 633 -15.51 -9.52 19.78
C LEU A 633 -16.87 -8.85 19.99
N LEU A 634 -16.85 -7.61 20.48
CA LEU A 634 -18.05 -6.86 20.82
C LEU A 634 -17.88 -5.39 20.48
N LYS A 635 -18.90 -4.82 19.84
CA LYS A 635 -19.06 -3.37 19.66
C LYS A 635 -20.36 -2.93 20.30
N THR A 636 -20.26 -2.07 21.31
CA THR A 636 -21.43 -1.46 21.96
C THR A 636 -21.64 -0.05 21.41
N LEU A 637 -22.81 0.17 20.81
CA LEU A 637 -23.20 1.45 20.20
C LEU A 637 -23.73 2.44 21.24
N PRO A 638 -23.82 3.75 20.92
CA PRO A 638 -24.30 4.78 21.85
C PRO A 638 -25.73 4.57 22.36
N ASP A 639 -26.56 3.84 21.61
CA ASP A 639 -27.93 3.48 21.99
C ASP A 639 -28.01 2.19 22.83
N GLY A 640 -26.87 1.57 23.14
CA GLY A 640 -26.76 0.33 23.93
C GLY A 640 -26.87 -0.95 23.11
N VAL A 641 -27.06 -0.87 21.78
CA VAL A 641 -27.06 -2.05 20.90
C VAL A 641 -25.66 -2.67 20.91
N LYS A 642 -25.63 -4.01 20.98
CA LYS A 642 -24.42 -4.82 21.01
C LYS A 642 -24.29 -5.57 19.69
N VAL A 643 -23.15 -5.42 19.03
CA VAL A 643 -22.77 -6.17 17.83
C VAL A 643 -21.69 -7.16 18.21
N GLU A 644 -22.01 -8.44 18.19
CA GLU A 644 -21.15 -9.57 18.51
C GLU A 644 -20.54 -10.17 17.25
N TYR A 645 -19.25 -10.48 17.33
CA TYR A 645 -18.45 -10.99 16.23
C TYR A 645 -17.83 -12.32 16.65
N HIS A 646 -17.96 -13.32 15.78
CA HIS A 646 -17.52 -14.67 16.06
C HIS A 646 -16.53 -15.13 14.98
N TYR A 647 -15.42 -15.71 15.43
CA TYR A 647 -14.37 -16.23 14.56
C TYR A 647 -14.23 -17.74 14.73
N ASP A 648 -13.78 -18.42 13.68
CA ASP A 648 -13.31 -19.79 13.81
C ASP A 648 -11.86 -19.85 14.33
N ASP A 649 -11.39 -21.08 14.57
CA ASP A 649 -10.02 -21.35 15.02
C ASP A 649 -8.94 -20.83 14.05
N PHE A 650 -9.28 -20.41 12.83
CA PHE A 650 -8.35 -19.84 11.85
C PHE A 650 -8.35 -18.31 11.79
N GLY A 651 -9.01 -17.62 12.72
CA GLY A 651 -9.07 -16.16 12.65
C GLY A 651 -10.14 -15.61 11.70
N ARG A 652 -10.97 -16.46 11.11
CA ARG A 652 -11.90 -16.05 10.04
C ARG A 652 -13.27 -15.74 10.63
N LEU A 653 -13.86 -14.62 10.21
CA LEU A 653 -15.17 -14.17 10.70
C LEU A 653 -16.26 -15.13 10.21
N VAL A 654 -16.90 -15.87 11.11
CA VAL A 654 -17.94 -16.85 10.78
C VAL A 654 -19.35 -16.35 11.08
N SER A 655 -19.52 -15.38 11.99
CA SER A 655 -20.82 -14.78 12.25
C SER A 655 -20.72 -13.36 12.83
N VAL A 656 -21.72 -12.54 12.51
CA VAL A 656 -21.96 -11.24 13.15
C VAL A 656 -23.43 -11.16 13.53
N ASP A 657 -23.70 -10.81 14.78
CA ASP A 657 -25.05 -10.70 15.34
C ASP A 657 -25.20 -9.35 16.07
N ASP A 658 -26.19 -8.55 15.69
CA ASP A 658 -26.53 -7.28 16.34
C ASP A 658 -27.84 -7.36 17.16
N GLY A 659 -28.30 -8.57 17.45
CA GLY A 659 -29.55 -8.85 18.15
C GLY A 659 -30.80 -8.63 17.31
N GLN A 660 -30.66 -8.33 16.00
CA GLN A 660 -31.78 -8.20 15.08
C GLN A 660 -32.09 -9.52 14.35
N ASP A 661 -33.20 -9.54 13.62
CA ASP A 661 -33.72 -10.68 12.85
C ASP A 661 -32.93 -11.00 11.56
N HIS A 662 -31.66 -10.57 11.46
CA HIS A 662 -30.84 -10.67 10.26
C HIS A 662 -29.36 -10.99 10.55
N PRO A 663 -29.04 -12.11 11.25
CA PRO A 663 -27.66 -12.47 11.51
C PRO A 663 -26.90 -12.73 10.21
N LEU A 664 -25.61 -12.41 10.24
CA LEU A 664 -24.68 -12.70 9.15
C LEU A 664 -23.92 -13.98 9.48
N ALA A 665 -23.75 -14.85 8.48
CA ALA A 665 -22.93 -16.05 8.63
C ALA A 665 -22.09 -16.33 7.37
N PHE A 666 -20.86 -16.78 7.58
CA PHE A 666 -19.87 -17.00 6.53
C PHE A 666 -19.27 -18.40 6.65
N GLU A 667 -19.04 -19.04 5.51
CA GLU A 667 -18.30 -20.31 5.44
C GLU A 667 -17.17 -20.18 4.42
N TYR A 668 -16.04 -20.83 4.72
CA TYR A 668 -14.82 -20.79 3.92
C TYR A 668 -14.38 -22.18 3.49
N ASP A 669 -13.69 -22.28 2.37
CA ASP A 669 -13.01 -23.52 1.96
C ASP A 669 -11.63 -23.69 2.65
N ARG A 670 -10.91 -24.74 2.26
CA ARG A 670 -9.58 -25.08 2.80
C ARG A 670 -8.48 -24.12 2.37
N GLN A 671 -8.75 -23.22 1.42
CA GLN A 671 -7.82 -22.20 0.96
C GLN A 671 -8.20 -20.80 1.51
N ASP A 672 -9.03 -20.73 2.54
CA ASP A 672 -9.54 -19.50 3.14
C ASP A 672 -10.38 -18.63 2.18
N ARG A 673 -11.00 -19.22 1.15
CA ARG A 673 -11.91 -18.51 0.23
C ARG A 673 -13.36 -18.65 0.69
N LEU A 674 -14.13 -17.56 0.61
CA LEU A 674 -15.55 -17.53 0.99
C LEU A 674 -16.39 -18.41 0.06
N ILE A 675 -17.11 -19.41 0.59
CA ILE A 675 -17.99 -20.30 -0.19
C ILE A 675 -19.47 -20.09 0.09
N THR A 676 -19.82 -19.51 1.24
CA THR A 676 -21.21 -19.21 1.62
C THR A 676 -21.27 -17.86 2.33
N GLU A 677 -22.26 -17.05 1.98
CA GLU A 677 -22.63 -15.83 2.71
C GLU A 677 -24.14 -15.85 2.95
N HIS A 678 -24.56 -15.91 4.21
CA HIS A 678 -25.96 -15.91 4.62
C HIS A 678 -26.34 -14.54 5.19
N GLN A 679 -27.50 -14.02 4.76
CA GLN A 679 -28.04 -12.74 5.21
C GLN A 679 -29.56 -12.84 5.31
N GLY A 680 -30.11 -12.78 6.52
CA GLY A 680 -31.55 -12.78 6.76
C GLY A 680 -32.29 -13.91 6.04
N TRP A 681 -32.99 -13.59 4.95
CA TRP A 681 -33.89 -14.52 4.26
C TRP A 681 -33.24 -15.42 3.19
N ALA A 682 -31.96 -15.27 2.87
CA ALA A 682 -31.31 -16.07 1.83
C ALA A 682 -29.79 -16.24 1.97
N THR A 683 -29.20 -17.00 1.04
CA THR A 683 -27.80 -17.40 1.06
C THR A 683 -27.19 -17.34 -0.34
N LEU A 684 -26.03 -16.68 -0.45
CA LEU A 684 -25.14 -16.76 -1.61
C LEU A 684 -24.21 -17.94 -1.49
N ARG A 685 -23.89 -18.57 -2.63
CA ARG A 685 -22.90 -19.65 -2.69
C ARG A 685 -21.93 -19.44 -3.84
N TYR A 686 -20.65 -19.49 -3.52
CA TYR A 686 -19.54 -19.29 -4.44
C TYR A 686 -18.90 -20.62 -4.83
N GLY A 687 -18.28 -20.66 -6.01
CA GLY A 687 -17.47 -21.77 -6.46
C GLY A 687 -16.34 -21.27 -7.33
N TYR A 688 -15.13 -21.77 -7.09
CA TYR A 688 -13.91 -21.30 -7.73
C TYR A 688 -13.37 -22.32 -8.74
N ASP A 689 -12.56 -21.85 -9.69
CA ASP A 689 -11.78 -22.70 -10.58
C ASP A 689 -10.40 -23.07 -9.98
N ALA A 690 -9.63 -23.88 -10.71
CA ALA A 690 -8.30 -24.33 -10.30
C ALA A 690 -7.28 -23.19 -10.11
N CYS A 691 -7.55 -21.99 -10.61
CA CYS A 691 -6.71 -20.81 -10.42
C CYS A 691 -7.28 -19.85 -9.35
N GLY A 692 -8.31 -20.29 -8.60
CA GLY A 692 -8.97 -19.50 -7.57
C GLY A 692 -9.88 -18.38 -8.10
N ARG A 693 -10.27 -18.41 -9.38
CA ARG A 693 -11.19 -17.41 -9.97
C ARG A 693 -12.63 -17.83 -9.76
N LEU A 694 -13.54 -16.87 -9.56
CA LEU A 694 -14.98 -17.15 -9.41
C LEU A 694 -15.49 -17.83 -10.70
N LYS A 695 -15.96 -19.07 -10.56
CA LYS A 695 -16.49 -19.90 -11.65
C LYS A 695 -18.01 -19.98 -11.62
N ARG A 696 -18.60 -19.91 -10.42
CA ARG A 696 -20.04 -20.08 -10.22
C ARG A 696 -20.52 -19.26 -9.03
N LEU A 697 -21.65 -18.58 -9.21
CA LEU A 697 -22.37 -17.87 -8.15
C LEU A 697 -23.84 -18.30 -8.15
N ARG A 698 -24.34 -18.79 -7.02
CA ARG A 698 -25.78 -19.03 -6.83
C ARG A 698 -26.39 -17.84 -6.11
N LEU A 699 -27.33 -17.17 -6.77
CA LEU A 699 -28.08 -16.02 -6.28
C LEU A 699 -29.15 -16.42 -5.23
N PRO A 700 -29.67 -15.45 -4.44
CA PRO A 700 -30.65 -15.70 -3.39
C PRO A 700 -31.92 -16.43 -3.83
N ASP A 701 -32.38 -16.21 -5.06
CA ASP A 701 -33.56 -16.85 -5.65
C ASP A 701 -33.28 -18.24 -6.27
N GLY A 702 -32.03 -18.71 -6.20
CA GLY A 702 -31.58 -19.97 -6.78
C GLY A 702 -31.15 -19.92 -8.24
N CYS A 703 -31.20 -18.74 -8.89
CA CYS A 703 -30.55 -18.53 -10.18
C CYS A 703 -29.04 -18.76 -10.06
N VAL A 704 -28.42 -19.23 -11.14
CA VAL A 704 -26.99 -19.57 -11.17
C VAL A 704 -26.32 -18.79 -12.28
N LEU A 705 -25.30 -18.03 -11.91
CA LEU A 705 -24.35 -17.42 -12.82
C LEU A 705 -23.14 -18.34 -12.95
N ALA A 706 -22.77 -18.69 -14.19
CA ALA A 706 -21.54 -19.41 -14.49
C ALA A 706 -20.59 -18.51 -15.28
N TYR A 707 -19.38 -18.34 -14.77
CA TYR A 707 -18.35 -17.49 -15.36
C TYR A 707 -17.38 -18.34 -16.16
N HIS A 708 -17.15 -17.95 -17.41
CA HIS A 708 -16.22 -18.62 -18.31
C HIS A 708 -15.02 -17.74 -18.53
N HIS A 709 -13.83 -18.32 -18.36
CA HIS A 709 -12.56 -17.63 -18.55
C HIS A 709 -11.75 -18.34 -19.64
N ALA A 710 -11.05 -17.56 -20.46
CA ALA A 710 -9.98 -18.07 -21.30
C ALA A 710 -8.81 -18.52 -20.42
N LYS A 711 -7.87 -19.28 -21.01
CA LYS A 711 -6.55 -19.47 -20.40
C LYS A 711 -5.93 -18.10 -20.11
N GLY A 712 -5.37 -17.91 -18.94
CA GLY A 712 -4.82 -16.62 -18.50
C GLY A 712 -5.79 -15.73 -17.74
N GLY A 713 -7.09 -16.05 -17.73
CA GLY A 713 -8.07 -15.45 -16.81
C GLY A 713 -8.99 -14.40 -17.40
N ALA A 714 -8.82 -14.01 -18.66
CA ALA A 714 -9.75 -13.11 -19.33
C ALA A 714 -11.17 -13.69 -19.33
N LEU A 715 -12.16 -12.92 -18.85
CA LEU A 715 -13.57 -13.32 -18.89
C LEU A 715 -14.00 -13.42 -20.35
N THR A 716 -14.52 -14.58 -20.76
CA THR A 716 -15.03 -14.77 -22.12
C THR A 716 -16.55 -14.70 -22.15
N ALA A 717 -17.22 -15.09 -21.07
CA ALA A 717 -18.68 -15.11 -21.04
C ALA A 717 -19.27 -15.36 -19.64
N ILE A 718 -20.55 -14.99 -19.48
CA ILE A 718 -21.38 -15.33 -18.32
C ILE A 718 -22.65 -16.03 -18.81
N ASP A 719 -23.01 -17.15 -18.19
CA ASP A 719 -24.31 -17.83 -18.39
C ASP A 719 -25.23 -17.61 -17.21
N LEU A 720 -26.52 -17.39 -17.48
CA LEU A 720 -27.61 -17.43 -16.52
C LEU A 720 -28.38 -18.73 -16.70
N ASN A 721 -28.42 -19.58 -15.66
CA ASN A 721 -29.15 -20.86 -15.66
C ASN A 721 -28.84 -21.77 -16.87
N GLY A 722 -27.61 -21.69 -17.40
CA GLY A 722 -27.15 -22.47 -18.55
C GLY A 722 -27.39 -21.82 -19.92
N THR A 723 -27.99 -20.62 -19.96
CA THR A 723 -28.14 -19.82 -21.20
C THR A 723 -27.20 -18.62 -21.19
N ARG A 724 -26.63 -18.29 -22.35
CA ARG A 724 -25.70 -17.16 -22.50
C ARG A 724 -26.37 -15.83 -22.11
N LEU A 725 -25.83 -15.19 -21.08
CA LEU A 725 -26.21 -13.84 -20.67
C LEU A 725 -25.36 -12.82 -21.42
N THR A 726 -24.03 -12.91 -21.30
CA THR A 726 -23.08 -12.03 -21.98
C THR A 726 -21.88 -12.77 -22.52
N SER A 727 -21.32 -12.30 -23.64
CA SER A 727 -20.03 -12.75 -24.18
C SER A 727 -19.09 -11.56 -24.31
N HIS A 728 -17.79 -11.79 -24.13
CA HIS A 728 -16.77 -10.76 -24.02
C HIS A 728 -15.54 -11.13 -24.85
N ARG A 729 -14.91 -10.13 -25.47
CA ARG A 729 -13.62 -10.27 -26.14
C ARG A 729 -12.67 -9.22 -25.59
N PHE A 730 -11.67 -9.71 -24.86
CA PHE A 730 -10.57 -8.90 -24.34
C PHE A 730 -9.34 -9.02 -25.25
N VAL A 731 -8.59 -7.93 -25.38
CA VAL A 731 -7.27 -7.88 -26.02
C VAL A 731 -6.39 -7.03 -25.12
N GLY A 732 -5.29 -7.60 -24.61
CA GLY A 732 -4.39 -6.88 -23.71
C GLY A 732 -5.08 -6.41 -22.44
N GLY A 733 -5.88 -7.26 -21.80
CA GLY A 733 -6.71 -6.86 -20.66
C GLY A 733 -7.88 -5.91 -20.96
N ARG A 734 -7.95 -5.21 -22.11
CA ARG A 734 -9.03 -4.26 -22.46
C ARG A 734 -10.17 -4.95 -23.21
N GLU A 735 -11.42 -4.72 -22.78
CA GLU A 735 -12.59 -5.27 -23.47
C GLU A 735 -12.81 -4.53 -24.78
N GLN A 736 -12.69 -5.22 -25.91
CA GLN A 736 -12.89 -4.66 -27.25
C GLN A 736 -14.30 -4.90 -27.76
N GLN A 737 -14.92 -6.02 -27.37
CA GLN A 737 -16.28 -6.36 -27.81
C GLN A 737 -17.07 -7.01 -26.68
N ARG A 738 -18.35 -6.65 -26.58
CA ARG A 738 -19.33 -7.27 -25.67
C ARG A 738 -20.60 -7.59 -26.42
N GLN A 739 -21.10 -8.81 -26.25
CA GLN A 739 -22.43 -9.18 -26.71
C GLN A 739 -23.40 -9.31 -25.54
N GLN A 740 -24.55 -8.65 -25.66
CA GLN A 740 -25.63 -8.61 -24.68
C GLN A 740 -26.97 -8.79 -25.42
N GLY A 741 -27.60 -9.96 -25.27
CA GLY A 741 -28.71 -10.37 -26.13
C GLY A 741 -28.30 -10.36 -27.62
N LEU A 742 -29.08 -9.68 -28.46
CA LEU A 742 -28.79 -9.51 -29.89
C LEU A 742 -27.89 -8.30 -30.21
N LEU A 743 -27.50 -7.50 -29.23
CA LEU A 743 -26.66 -6.31 -29.43
C LEU A 743 -25.18 -6.65 -29.27
N LEU A 744 -24.36 -6.06 -30.14
CA LEU A 744 -22.90 -6.09 -30.07
C LEU A 744 -22.39 -4.66 -29.80
N SER A 745 -21.67 -4.51 -28.70
CA SER A 745 -20.93 -3.29 -28.35
C SER A 745 -19.46 -3.46 -28.75
N ASP A 746 -18.94 -2.52 -29.52
CA ASP A 746 -17.52 -2.36 -29.84
C ASP A 746 -16.94 -1.18 -29.05
N TYR A 747 -15.79 -1.38 -28.42
CA TYR A 747 -15.09 -0.39 -27.62
C TYR A 747 -13.72 -0.10 -28.24
N ALA A 748 -13.38 1.18 -28.39
CA ALA A 748 -12.04 1.60 -28.77
C ALA A 748 -11.47 2.54 -27.72
N TYR A 749 -10.15 2.48 -27.52
CA TYR A 749 -9.44 3.20 -26.49
C TYR A 749 -8.35 4.06 -27.12
N ASP A 750 -8.00 5.16 -26.45
CA ASP A 750 -6.82 5.94 -26.84
C ASP A 750 -5.52 5.29 -26.34
N GLU A 751 -4.38 5.92 -26.66
CA GLU A 751 -3.04 5.43 -26.28
C GLU A 751 -2.80 5.42 -24.76
N GLN A 752 -3.64 6.10 -23.97
CA GLN A 752 -3.60 6.05 -22.50
C GLN A 752 -4.62 5.04 -21.94
N GLY A 753 -5.28 4.26 -22.79
CA GLY A 753 -6.26 3.25 -22.39
C GLY A 753 -7.62 3.79 -21.97
N ARG A 754 -7.92 5.07 -22.24
CA ARG A 754 -9.23 5.67 -21.93
C ARG A 754 -10.22 5.37 -23.03
N LEU A 755 -11.47 5.10 -22.67
CA LEU A 755 -12.53 4.80 -23.64
C LEU A 755 -12.72 5.98 -24.59
N GLN A 756 -12.43 5.79 -25.87
CA GLN A 756 -12.56 6.79 -26.93
C GLN A 756 -13.85 6.61 -27.72
N VAL A 757 -14.28 5.37 -27.96
CA VAL A 757 -15.49 5.05 -28.72
C VAL A 757 -16.25 3.91 -28.07
N HIS A 758 -17.57 4.04 -27.96
CA HIS A 758 -18.50 2.94 -27.74
C HIS A 758 -19.54 2.93 -28.87
N ALA A 759 -19.55 1.89 -29.68
CA ALA A 759 -20.48 1.73 -30.79
C ALA A 759 -21.35 0.48 -30.59
N VAL A 760 -22.66 0.62 -30.77
CA VAL A 760 -23.62 -0.47 -30.58
C VAL A 760 -24.28 -0.81 -31.91
N SER A 761 -24.30 -2.09 -32.25
CA SER A 761 -24.86 -2.62 -33.50
C SER A 761 -25.71 -3.87 -33.27
N GLN A 762 -26.57 -4.19 -34.24
CA GLN A 762 -27.34 -5.43 -34.28
C GLN A 762 -27.28 -6.03 -35.69
N LYS A 763 -26.82 -7.27 -35.84
CA LYS A 763 -26.63 -7.92 -37.16
C LYS A 763 -25.88 -7.02 -38.16
N GLN A 764 -24.81 -6.37 -37.70
CA GLN A 764 -24.00 -5.38 -38.44
C GLN A 764 -24.70 -4.06 -38.81
N ARG A 765 -25.97 -3.85 -38.44
CA ARG A 765 -26.63 -2.55 -38.56
C ARG A 765 -26.20 -1.66 -37.37
N PRO A 766 -25.54 -0.51 -37.59
CA PRO A 766 -25.22 0.41 -36.50
C PRO A 766 -26.51 1.00 -35.92
N LEU A 767 -26.61 1.05 -34.60
CA LEU A 767 -27.77 1.62 -33.88
C LEU A 767 -27.42 2.99 -33.30
N TYR A 768 -26.34 3.07 -32.53
CA TYR A 768 -25.84 4.34 -31.98
C TYR A 768 -24.36 4.24 -31.61
N ARG A 769 -23.74 5.40 -31.43
CA ARG A 769 -22.31 5.55 -31.13
C ARG A 769 -22.07 6.74 -30.20
N ARG A 770 -21.12 6.56 -29.29
CA ARG A 770 -20.60 7.58 -28.38
C ARG A 770 -19.10 7.72 -28.59
N GLU A 771 -18.63 8.95 -28.76
CA GLU A 771 -17.21 9.25 -28.79
C GLU A 771 -16.84 10.18 -27.64
N TYR A 772 -15.67 9.95 -27.06
CA TYR A 772 -15.17 10.66 -25.90
C TYR A 772 -13.84 11.32 -26.26
N ALA A 773 -13.68 12.58 -25.87
CA ALA A 773 -12.42 13.30 -25.99
C ALA A 773 -11.95 13.78 -24.61
N TYR A 774 -10.65 13.72 -24.37
CA TYR A 774 -10.04 14.06 -23.08
C TYR A 774 -8.96 15.13 -23.25
N SER A 775 -8.67 15.86 -22.18
CA SER A 775 -7.51 16.75 -22.11
C SER A 775 -6.22 15.95 -21.97
N ALA A 776 -5.08 16.62 -22.11
CA ALA A 776 -3.76 16.01 -21.87
C ALA A 776 -3.62 15.40 -20.47
N LYS A 777 -4.22 16.03 -19.45
CA LYS A 777 -4.29 15.53 -18.07
C LYS A 777 -5.36 14.44 -17.84
N GLY A 778 -6.28 14.27 -18.79
CA GLY A 778 -7.33 13.25 -18.70
C GLY A 778 -8.71 13.69 -18.22
N ASN A 779 -8.95 15.00 -18.10
CA ASN A 779 -10.32 15.48 -17.90
C ASN A 779 -11.15 15.24 -19.17
N LEU A 780 -12.38 14.73 -19.03
CA LEU A 780 -13.31 14.57 -20.14
C LEU A 780 -13.67 15.95 -20.72
N LEU A 781 -13.38 16.20 -21.99
CA LEU A 781 -13.70 17.46 -22.67
C LEU A 781 -15.01 17.39 -23.45
N GLN A 782 -15.34 16.22 -24.02
CA GLN A 782 -16.49 16.08 -24.89
C GLN A 782 -17.08 14.67 -24.86
N ILE A 783 -18.42 14.59 -24.95
CA ILE A 783 -19.15 13.39 -25.36
C ILE A 783 -19.95 13.69 -26.62
N ALA A 784 -19.68 12.93 -27.68
CA ALA A 784 -20.40 12.95 -28.94
C ALA A 784 -21.34 11.75 -29.04
N ASP A 785 -22.62 11.93 -28.70
CA ASP A 785 -23.62 10.86 -28.71
C ASP A 785 -24.57 11.02 -29.91
N SER A 786 -24.68 9.99 -30.76
CA SER A 786 -25.55 10.04 -31.94
C SER A 786 -27.04 10.19 -31.58
N ARG A 787 -27.46 9.69 -30.40
CA ARG A 787 -28.83 9.80 -29.88
C ARG A 787 -29.02 11.06 -29.05
N GLN A 788 -28.08 11.37 -28.16
CA GLN A 788 -28.24 12.45 -27.16
C GLN A 788 -27.65 13.81 -27.57
N GLY A 789 -26.89 13.87 -28.66
CA GLY A 789 -26.19 15.08 -29.08
C GLY A 789 -24.81 15.24 -28.43
N GLN A 790 -24.24 16.44 -28.56
CA GLN A 790 -22.89 16.74 -28.06
C GLN A 790 -22.96 17.40 -26.69
N ARG A 791 -22.03 17.04 -25.80
CA ARG A 791 -21.77 17.69 -24.52
C ARG A 791 -20.33 18.13 -24.44
N HIS A 792 -20.08 19.39 -24.06
CA HIS A 792 -18.74 19.93 -23.82
C HIS A 792 -18.59 20.31 -22.36
N TYR A 793 -17.44 19.98 -21.78
CA TYR A 793 -17.13 20.17 -20.36
C TYR A 793 -16.01 21.18 -20.18
N GLN A 794 -16.13 22.03 -19.15
CA GLN A 794 -15.18 23.09 -18.83
C GLN A 794 -14.70 22.94 -17.39
N TYR A 795 -13.42 23.23 -17.14
CA TYR A 795 -12.77 23.05 -15.84
C TYR A 795 -11.98 24.30 -15.44
N ASP A 796 -11.78 24.48 -14.14
CA ASP A 796 -10.83 25.47 -13.62
C ASP A 796 -9.40 24.91 -13.47
N ALA A 797 -8.50 25.72 -12.92
CA ALA A 797 -7.10 25.35 -12.71
C ALA A 797 -6.91 24.20 -11.68
N LEU A 798 -7.93 23.86 -10.89
CA LEU A 798 -7.92 22.77 -9.91
C LEU A 798 -8.65 21.51 -10.42
N ASP A 799 -8.95 21.45 -11.72
CA ASP A 799 -9.69 20.35 -12.36
C ASP A 799 -11.15 20.19 -11.86
N ARG A 800 -11.72 21.26 -11.30
CA ARG A 800 -13.13 21.27 -10.88
C ARG A 800 -14.01 21.68 -12.05
N LEU A 801 -15.11 20.96 -12.24
CA LEU A 801 -16.07 21.25 -13.31
C LEU A 801 -16.71 22.63 -13.10
N THR A 802 -16.63 23.50 -14.10
CA THR A 802 -17.20 24.87 -14.08
C THR A 802 -18.39 25.04 -15.02
N GLY A 803 -18.54 24.18 -16.02
CA GLY A 803 -19.75 24.18 -16.84
C GLY A 803 -19.87 23.04 -17.83
N VAL A 804 -21.10 22.81 -18.28
CA VAL A 804 -21.46 21.89 -19.37
C VAL A 804 -22.30 22.63 -20.40
N ARG A 805 -22.01 22.40 -21.69
CA ARG A 805 -22.76 22.94 -22.82
C ARG A 805 -23.30 21.83 -23.69
N HIS A 806 -24.56 21.96 -24.09
CA HIS A 806 -25.24 20.98 -24.92
C HIS A 806 -25.59 21.57 -26.29
N THR A 807 -25.53 20.76 -27.35
CA THR A 807 -25.81 21.25 -28.72
C THR A 807 -27.24 21.05 -29.20
N ARG A 808 -27.96 20.06 -28.66
CA ARG A 808 -29.33 19.73 -29.10
C ARG A 808 -30.42 20.38 -28.26
N ASP A 809 -30.06 21.01 -27.15
CA ASP A 809 -30.95 21.69 -26.24
C ASP A 809 -30.28 22.97 -25.72
N GLN A 810 -31.07 24.02 -25.48
CA GLN A 810 -30.61 25.32 -24.95
C GLN A 810 -30.17 25.23 -23.46
N PHE A 811 -29.94 24.02 -22.96
CA PHE A 811 -29.60 23.75 -21.58
C PHE A 811 -28.09 23.87 -21.40
N ALA A 812 -27.69 24.68 -20.42
CA ALA A 812 -26.30 24.88 -20.04
C ALA A 812 -26.23 24.77 -18.52
N GLU A 813 -25.26 23.99 -18.04
CA GLU A 813 -24.96 23.88 -16.61
C GLU A 813 -23.76 24.80 -16.29
N ASN A 814 -23.85 25.56 -15.21
CA ASN A 814 -22.80 26.45 -14.71
C ASN A 814 -22.57 26.21 -13.22
N PHE A 815 -21.30 26.01 -12.88
CA PHE A 815 -20.87 25.68 -11.53
C PHE A 815 -19.86 26.71 -11.00
N THR A 816 -19.99 27.05 -9.73
CA THR A 816 -18.97 27.82 -9.01
C THR A 816 -18.60 27.09 -7.73
N HIS A 817 -17.32 27.16 -7.38
CA HIS A 817 -16.75 26.52 -6.20
C HIS A 817 -16.06 27.56 -5.34
N ASP A 818 -16.14 27.43 -4.02
CA ASP A 818 -15.23 28.16 -3.14
C ASP A 818 -13.83 27.51 -3.14
N PRO A 819 -12.80 28.14 -2.56
CA PRO A 819 -11.47 27.53 -2.47
C PRO A 819 -11.42 26.19 -1.73
N ALA A 820 -12.31 25.96 -0.74
CA ALA A 820 -12.44 24.69 -0.02
C ALA A 820 -13.16 23.58 -0.82
N GLY A 821 -13.57 23.85 -2.06
CA GLY A 821 -14.20 22.88 -2.96
C GLY A 821 -15.68 22.62 -2.69
N ASN A 822 -16.38 23.54 -2.00
CA ASN A 822 -17.84 23.52 -1.91
C ASN A 822 -18.46 23.99 -3.22
N LEU A 823 -19.39 23.19 -3.76
CA LEU A 823 -20.25 23.62 -4.86
C LEU A 823 -21.24 24.69 -4.36
N LEU A 824 -21.09 25.94 -4.83
CA LEU A 824 -21.86 27.11 -4.40
C LEU A 824 -23.08 27.37 -5.28
N ILE A 825 -22.91 27.29 -6.60
CA ILE A 825 -23.96 27.56 -7.59
C ILE A 825 -24.04 26.37 -8.53
N GLN A 826 -25.28 25.97 -8.82
CA GLN A 826 -25.67 25.17 -9.98
C GLN A 826 -26.93 25.84 -10.55
N ASP A 827 -26.77 26.56 -11.66
CA ASP A 827 -27.83 27.14 -12.51
C ASP A 827 -28.87 28.09 -11.87
N CYS A 828 -28.67 28.51 -10.62
CA CYS A 828 -29.50 29.49 -9.92
C CYS A 828 -28.61 30.49 -9.16
N PRO A 829 -28.34 31.70 -9.70
CA PRO A 829 -27.56 32.71 -9.00
C PRO A 829 -28.34 33.21 -7.76
N GLY A 830 -27.72 33.12 -6.58
CA GLY A 830 -28.33 33.53 -5.31
C GLY A 830 -27.36 33.40 -4.14
N PRO A 831 -27.70 33.91 -2.95
CA PRO A 831 -26.83 33.82 -1.78
C PRO A 831 -26.67 32.35 -1.35
N CYS A 832 -25.42 31.98 -1.06
CA CYS A 832 -25.04 30.70 -0.47
C CYS A 832 -24.32 30.98 0.85
N VAL A 833 -24.70 30.29 1.93
CA VAL A 833 -24.09 30.46 3.26
C VAL A 833 -23.57 29.11 3.73
N LEU A 834 -22.28 29.05 4.06
CA LEU A 834 -21.58 27.86 4.53
C LEU A 834 -21.00 28.09 5.94
N LYS A 835 -20.89 27.01 6.73
CA LYS A 835 -20.15 26.99 8.00
C LYS A 835 -19.35 25.69 8.11
N GLY A 836 -18.02 25.74 7.96
CA GLY A 836 -17.16 24.55 8.00
C GLY A 836 -17.61 23.47 7.00
N ASN A 837 -17.79 23.85 5.73
CA ASN A 837 -18.37 23.04 4.65
C ASN A 837 -19.87 22.66 4.76
N ARG A 838 -20.58 22.95 5.86
CA ARG A 838 -22.04 22.73 5.98
C ARG A 838 -22.82 23.78 5.21
N LEU A 839 -23.75 23.37 4.34
CA LEU A 839 -24.57 24.27 3.54
C LEU A 839 -25.77 24.73 4.36
N CYS A 840 -25.79 25.95 4.90
CA CYS A 840 -26.89 26.43 5.74
C CYS A 840 -28.04 27.05 4.93
N ARG A 841 -27.71 27.72 3.82
CA ARG A 841 -28.69 28.37 2.96
C ARG A 841 -28.22 28.38 1.52
N ARG A 842 -29.12 28.12 0.59
CA ARG A 842 -28.93 28.31 -0.85
C ARG A 842 -30.20 28.88 -1.46
N TYR A 843 -30.13 30.11 -1.96
CA TYR A 843 -31.31 30.82 -2.51
C TYR A 843 -32.45 30.93 -1.46
N ASP A 844 -33.62 30.33 -1.74
CA ASP A 844 -34.79 30.26 -0.87
C ASP A 844 -34.81 29.00 0.03
N SER A 845 -33.82 28.13 -0.12
CA SER A 845 -33.73 26.86 0.58
C SER A 845 -32.86 26.98 1.83
N HIS A 846 -33.35 26.47 2.96
CA HIS A 846 -32.68 26.45 4.25
C HIS A 846 -32.46 25.03 4.74
N TYR A 847 -31.30 24.79 5.34
CA TYR A 847 -30.82 23.47 5.72
C TYR A 847 -30.37 23.49 7.18
N ASP A 848 -31.01 22.69 8.02
CA ASP A 848 -30.64 22.55 9.43
C ASP A 848 -29.91 21.22 9.65
N TYR A 849 -28.89 21.26 10.49
CA TYR A 849 -28.09 20.09 10.85
C TYR A 849 -28.26 19.77 12.34
N ASP A 850 -28.12 18.50 12.71
CA ASP A 850 -27.94 18.11 14.11
C ASP A 850 -26.54 18.51 14.62
N ALA A 851 -26.31 18.29 15.91
CA ALA A 851 -25.05 18.61 16.58
C ALA A 851 -23.83 17.84 16.02
N PHE A 852 -24.06 16.74 15.31
CA PHE A 852 -23.04 15.88 14.73
C PHE A 852 -22.81 16.14 13.23
N GLY A 853 -23.54 17.07 12.63
CA GLY A 853 -23.38 17.49 11.24
C GLY A 853 -24.26 16.72 10.25
N ASN A 854 -25.28 15.99 10.69
CA ASN A 854 -26.24 15.35 9.80
C ASN A 854 -27.36 16.33 9.41
N LEU A 855 -27.71 16.41 8.13
CA LEU A 855 -28.82 17.24 7.67
C LEU A 855 -30.16 16.69 8.19
N ILE A 856 -30.84 17.41 9.08
CA ILE A 856 -32.10 16.96 9.70
C ILE A 856 -33.35 17.62 9.13
N ARG A 857 -33.23 18.80 8.52
CA ARG A 857 -34.38 19.50 7.95
C ARG A 857 -33.99 20.33 6.74
N GLU A 858 -34.81 20.24 5.71
CA GLU A 858 -34.78 21.11 4.55
C GLU A 858 -36.09 21.90 4.45
N ARG A 859 -36.01 23.22 4.22
CA ARG A 859 -37.16 24.11 4.00
C ARG A 859 -37.03 24.83 2.68
N ARG A 860 -38.05 24.80 1.84
CA ARG A 860 -38.07 25.47 0.51
C ARG A 860 -39.37 26.24 0.27
N GLY A 861 -39.29 27.36 -0.46
CA GLY A 861 -40.45 28.07 -1.05
C GLY A 861 -41.43 28.75 -0.07
N THR A 862 -42.54 29.24 -0.64
CA THR A 862 -43.69 29.85 0.06
C THR A 862 -45.02 29.36 -0.57
N PRO A 863 -45.93 28.68 0.15
CA PRO A 863 -45.82 28.24 1.54
C PRO A 863 -44.65 27.27 1.73
N THR A 864 -44.05 27.29 2.92
CA THR A 864 -42.82 26.53 3.19
C THR A 864 -43.08 25.03 3.15
N GLN A 865 -42.41 24.35 2.23
CA GLN A 865 -42.33 22.89 2.18
C GLN A 865 -41.19 22.43 3.07
N VAL A 866 -41.44 21.41 3.90
CA VAL A 866 -40.46 20.90 4.87
C VAL A 866 -40.23 19.41 4.63
N THR A 867 -38.98 19.03 4.42
CA THR A 867 -38.52 17.64 4.44
C THR A 867 -37.71 17.42 5.72
N GLU A 868 -38.01 16.36 6.46
CA GLU A 868 -37.30 16.01 7.70
C GLU A 868 -36.58 14.66 7.57
N TYR A 869 -35.39 14.57 8.15
CA TYR A 869 -34.53 13.40 8.14
C TYR A 869 -34.23 12.96 9.57
N SER A 870 -34.24 11.64 9.81
CA SER A 870 -33.95 11.03 11.12
C SER A 870 -32.82 10.03 11.01
N TYR A 871 -31.95 10.00 12.01
CA TYR A 871 -30.73 9.18 12.03
C TYR A 871 -30.66 8.30 13.28
N ASP A 872 -29.98 7.17 13.17
CA ASP A 872 -29.60 6.37 14.33
C ASP A 872 -28.29 6.85 14.98
N SER A 873 -27.89 6.18 16.06
CA SER A 873 -26.67 6.46 16.82
C SER A 873 -25.37 6.29 16.02
N GLN A 874 -25.44 5.70 14.83
CA GLN A 874 -24.31 5.52 13.91
C GLN A 874 -24.37 6.50 12.72
N HIS A 875 -25.21 7.53 12.80
CA HIS A 875 -25.45 8.52 11.76
C HIS A 875 -25.98 7.92 10.44
N ARG A 876 -26.66 6.77 10.48
CA ARG A 876 -27.34 6.18 9.32
C ARG A 876 -28.77 6.73 9.23
N LEU A 877 -29.19 7.12 8.03
CA LEU A 877 -30.54 7.67 7.81
C LEU A 877 -31.59 6.58 8.04
N ILE A 878 -32.41 6.68 9.07
CA ILE A 878 -33.46 5.68 9.39
C ILE A 878 -34.85 6.11 8.93
N GLY A 879 -35.06 7.38 8.60
CA GLY A 879 -36.34 7.81 8.05
C GLY A 879 -36.37 9.19 7.43
N VAL A 880 -37.33 9.40 6.53
CA VAL A 880 -37.59 10.65 5.80
C VAL A 880 -39.08 10.95 5.86
N SER A 881 -39.43 12.18 6.23
CA SER A 881 -40.79 12.71 6.17
C SER A 881 -40.86 13.82 5.14
N SER A 882 -41.66 13.61 4.09
CA SER A 882 -41.79 14.53 2.97
C SER A 882 -42.92 15.56 3.20
N PRO A 883 -42.90 16.72 2.51
CA PRO A 883 -43.94 17.74 2.66
C PRO A 883 -45.36 17.27 2.28
N ASP A 884 -45.46 16.21 1.47
CA ASP A 884 -46.71 15.59 1.06
C ASP A 884 -47.28 14.58 2.07
N GLY A 885 -46.65 14.46 3.26
CA GLY A 885 -47.07 13.59 4.35
C GLY A 885 -46.62 12.14 4.22
N LYS A 886 -45.84 11.79 3.19
CA LYS A 886 -45.25 10.46 3.06
C LYS A 886 -44.14 10.26 4.07
N SER A 887 -44.10 9.07 4.65
CA SER A 887 -43.06 8.65 5.60
C SER A 887 -42.35 7.41 5.09
N VAL A 888 -41.03 7.45 5.14
CA VAL A 888 -40.14 6.37 4.71
C VAL A 888 -39.31 5.94 5.91
N SER A 889 -39.12 4.63 6.08
CA SER A 889 -38.20 4.09 7.09
C SER A 889 -37.22 3.09 6.49
N TYR A 890 -35.98 3.09 6.98
CA TYR A 890 -34.89 2.21 6.54
C TYR A 890 -34.39 1.34 7.70
N ARG A 891 -33.89 0.13 7.40
CA ARG A 891 -33.15 -0.72 8.36
C ARG A 891 -31.84 -1.21 7.75
N TYR A 892 -30.85 -1.45 8.62
CA TYR A 892 -29.48 -1.79 8.28
C TYR A 892 -29.04 -3.05 9.02
N ASP A 893 -28.10 -3.79 8.44
CA ASP A 893 -27.37 -4.86 9.13
C ASP A 893 -26.18 -4.32 9.95
N ALA A 894 -25.48 -5.23 10.62
CA ALA A 894 -24.30 -4.95 11.45
C ALA A 894 -23.15 -4.23 10.69
N PHE A 895 -23.03 -4.44 9.37
CA PHE A 895 -22.07 -3.74 8.50
C PHE A 895 -22.61 -2.43 7.93
N GLY A 896 -23.78 -1.98 8.38
CA GLY A 896 -24.43 -0.76 7.91
C GLY A 896 -24.97 -0.87 6.49
N ARG A 897 -25.22 -2.08 5.96
CA ARG A 897 -25.86 -2.27 4.64
C ARG A 897 -27.36 -2.09 4.81
N ARG A 898 -27.98 -1.25 4.00
CA ARG A 898 -29.43 -1.12 3.99
C ARG A 898 -30.06 -2.44 3.53
N ILE A 899 -30.76 -3.13 4.42
CA ILE A 899 -31.41 -4.43 4.18
C ILE A 899 -32.92 -4.30 3.96
N ARG A 900 -33.51 -3.16 4.34
CA ARG A 900 -34.95 -2.93 4.20
C ARG A 900 -35.27 -1.47 3.97
N LYS A 901 -36.28 -1.20 3.14
CA LYS A 901 -37.00 0.08 3.12
C LYS A 901 -38.51 -0.14 3.17
N THR A 902 -39.21 0.74 3.87
CA THR A 902 -40.67 0.73 3.98
C THR A 902 -41.21 2.10 3.58
N VAL A 903 -42.09 2.13 2.58
CA VAL A 903 -42.73 3.34 2.06
C VAL A 903 -44.24 3.14 2.14
N ASP A 904 -44.95 4.00 2.87
CA ASP A 904 -46.41 3.94 3.04
C ASP A 904 -46.93 2.53 3.42
N GLY A 905 -46.20 1.85 4.30
CA GLY A 905 -46.50 0.48 4.78
C GLY A 905 -46.05 -0.66 3.85
N GLN A 906 -45.58 -0.37 2.64
CA GLN A 906 -45.03 -1.38 1.72
C GLN A 906 -43.55 -1.58 1.95
N THR A 907 -43.15 -2.83 2.22
CA THR A 907 -41.77 -3.20 2.50
C THR A 907 -41.08 -3.78 1.27
N MET A 908 -39.84 -3.35 1.05
CA MET A 908 -38.89 -3.98 0.14
C MET A 908 -37.63 -4.39 0.91
N GLN A 909 -37.21 -5.64 0.73
CA GLN A 909 -35.97 -6.20 1.27
C GLN A 909 -34.86 -6.09 0.23
N LEU A 910 -33.64 -5.90 0.71
CA LEU A 910 -32.42 -5.73 -0.09
C LEU A 910 -31.40 -6.80 0.33
N PHE A 911 -30.65 -7.33 -0.64
CA PHE A 911 -29.67 -8.38 -0.42
C PHE A 911 -28.32 -8.00 -1.03
N TRP A 912 -27.23 -8.29 -0.32
CA TRP A 912 -25.89 -7.83 -0.68
C TRP A 912 -24.92 -8.96 -1.02
N GLN A 913 -23.89 -8.65 -1.80
CA GLN A 913 -22.70 -9.47 -2.00
C GLN A 913 -21.50 -8.59 -1.62
N GLY A 914 -20.88 -8.82 -0.46
CA GLY A 914 -19.96 -7.83 0.11
C GLY A 914 -20.61 -6.45 0.20
N ASP A 915 -20.07 -5.46 -0.52
CA ASP A 915 -20.59 -4.08 -0.62
C ASP A 915 -21.46 -3.80 -1.85
N GLN A 916 -21.82 -4.81 -2.65
CA GLN A 916 -22.68 -4.65 -3.82
C GLN A 916 -24.12 -5.07 -3.51
N LEU A 917 -25.10 -4.23 -3.87
CA LEU A 917 -26.51 -4.60 -3.78
C LEU A 917 -26.86 -5.51 -4.96
N ILE A 918 -27.20 -6.78 -4.70
CA ILE A 918 -27.41 -7.77 -5.76
C ILE A 918 -28.86 -8.19 -5.95
N ALA A 919 -29.76 -7.93 -4.99
CA ALA A 919 -31.17 -8.23 -5.18
C ALA A 919 -32.09 -7.33 -4.36
N GLU A 920 -33.31 -7.14 -4.86
CA GLU A 920 -34.43 -6.53 -4.15
C GLU A 920 -35.67 -7.45 -4.24
N SER A 921 -36.41 -7.55 -3.13
CA SER A 921 -37.62 -8.35 -3.04
C SER A 921 -38.75 -7.58 -2.36
N ALA A 922 -39.88 -7.49 -3.05
CA ALA A 922 -41.14 -6.95 -2.56
C ALA A 922 -42.29 -7.96 -2.86
N PRO A 923 -43.48 -7.85 -2.25
CA PRO A 923 -44.53 -8.87 -2.37
C PRO A 923 -44.97 -9.23 -3.80
N ARG A 924 -44.83 -8.30 -4.76
CA ARG A 924 -45.21 -8.49 -6.17
C ARG A 924 -44.04 -8.35 -7.14
N HIS A 925 -42.81 -8.29 -6.63
CA HIS A 925 -41.67 -7.90 -7.45
C HIS A 925 -40.34 -8.45 -6.90
N TYR A 926 -39.50 -8.97 -7.79
CA TYR A 926 -38.17 -9.43 -7.45
C TYR A 926 -37.21 -9.08 -8.58
N ARG A 927 -36.07 -8.48 -8.23
CA ARG A 927 -34.99 -8.18 -9.17
C ARG A 927 -33.65 -8.61 -8.62
N SER A 928 -32.75 -8.97 -9.52
CA SER A 928 -31.33 -9.13 -9.21
C SER A 928 -30.46 -8.30 -10.15
N TYR A 929 -29.34 -7.80 -9.64
CA TYR A 929 -28.37 -7.02 -10.39
C TYR A 929 -27.09 -7.83 -10.57
N VAL A 930 -26.63 -7.92 -11.80
CA VAL A 930 -25.36 -8.57 -12.15
C VAL A 930 -24.37 -7.49 -12.53
N TYR A 931 -23.20 -7.50 -11.91
CA TYR A 931 -22.14 -6.52 -12.15
C TYR A 931 -20.98 -7.14 -12.95
N GLU A 932 -20.20 -6.29 -13.61
CA GLU A 932 -18.89 -6.68 -14.13
C GLU A 932 -17.99 -7.12 -12.94
N PRO A 933 -17.34 -8.30 -13.01
CA PRO A 933 -16.57 -8.84 -11.90
C PRO A 933 -15.57 -7.84 -11.30
N GLY A 934 -15.61 -7.68 -9.97
CA GLY A 934 -14.70 -6.78 -9.24
C GLY A 934 -15.00 -5.29 -9.40
N SER A 935 -16.16 -4.90 -9.92
CA SER A 935 -16.54 -3.49 -10.13
C SER A 935 -18.00 -3.22 -9.78
N PHE A 936 -18.35 -1.94 -9.62
CA PHE A 936 -19.74 -1.50 -9.43
C PHE A 936 -20.46 -1.17 -10.76
N ARG A 937 -19.89 -1.57 -11.91
CA ARG A 937 -20.49 -1.35 -13.23
C ARG A 937 -21.58 -2.40 -13.49
N PRO A 938 -22.85 -2.02 -13.63
CA PRO A 938 -23.92 -2.99 -13.80
C PRO A 938 -23.90 -3.55 -15.23
N LEU A 939 -24.00 -4.87 -15.35
CA LEU A 939 -23.93 -5.61 -16.60
C LEU A 939 -25.33 -6.03 -17.09
N ALA A 940 -26.14 -6.58 -16.18
CA ALA A 940 -27.50 -7.01 -16.45
C ALA A 940 -28.42 -6.82 -15.24
N LEU A 941 -29.71 -6.61 -15.52
CA LEU A 941 -30.79 -6.65 -14.55
C LEU A 941 -31.64 -7.87 -14.84
N LEU A 942 -31.90 -8.67 -13.82
CA LEU A 942 -32.72 -9.88 -13.89
C LEU A 942 -34.07 -9.56 -13.24
N ASP A 943 -35.16 -9.61 -14.00
CA ASP A 943 -36.52 -9.34 -13.51
C ASP A 943 -37.28 -10.67 -13.37
N GLY A 944 -37.94 -10.90 -12.23
CA GLY A 944 -38.62 -12.16 -11.93
C GLY A 944 -37.85 -13.04 -10.93
N LYS A 945 -38.59 -13.88 -10.18
CA LYS A 945 -38.04 -14.66 -9.06
C LYS A 945 -37.73 -16.10 -9.46
N GLY A 946 -36.47 -16.50 -9.37
CA GLY A 946 -36.05 -17.87 -9.55
C GLY A 946 -35.96 -18.30 -11.02
N ARG A 947 -35.57 -19.55 -11.23
CA ARG A 947 -35.07 -20.00 -12.54
C ARG A 947 -36.09 -20.01 -13.68
N ALA A 948 -37.37 -20.16 -13.38
CA ALA A 948 -38.44 -20.29 -14.38
C ALA A 948 -38.93 -18.94 -14.88
N ASP A 949 -38.92 -17.92 -14.02
CA ASP A 949 -39.57 -16.63 -14.28
C ASP A 949 -38.56 -15.52 -14.60
N VAL A 950 -37.26 -15.79 -14.49
CA VAL A 950 -36.21 -14.79 -14.66
C VAL A 950 -36.08 -14.32 -16.12
N CYS A 951 -36.14 -13.01 -16.32
CA CYS A 951 -35.99 -12.33 -17.61
C CYS A 951 -34.82 -11.34 -17.57
N PRO A 952 -33.77 -11.51 -18.42
CA PRO A 952 -32.62 -10.62 -18.42
C PRO A 952 -32.82 -9.37 -19.29
N PHE A 953 -32.39 -8.23 -18.75
CA PHE A 953 -32.23 -6.95 -19.43
C PHE A 953 -30.78 -6.47 -19.29
N TYR A 954 -30.28 -5.73 -20.28
CA TYR A 954 -28.86 -5.44 -20.42
C TYR A 954 -28.56 -3.95 -20.32
N TYR A 955 -27.59 -3.60 -19.48
CA TYR A 955 -27.16 -2.23 -19.30
C TYR A 955 -26.20 -1.79 -20.40
N GLN A 956 -26.40 -0.56 -20.89
CA GLN A 956 -25.48 0.15 -21.78
C GLN A 956 -24.97 1.38 -21.03
N LEU A 957 -23.67 1.41 -20.80
CA LEU A 957 -23.01 2.34 -19.89
C LEU A 957 -22.27 3.46 -20.65
N ASP A 958 -22.04 4.59 -19.98
CA ASP A 958 -21.05 5.58 -20.43
C ASP A 958 -19.63 5.24 -19.95
N HIS A 959 -18.67 6.13 -20.19
CA HIS A 959 -17.27 5.98 -19.77
C HIS A 959 -17.09 5.86 -18.24
N LEU A 960 -18.01 6.39 -17.45
CA LEU A 960 -18.01 6.26 -15.99
C LEU A 960 -18.61 4.94 -15.51
N GLY A 961 -19.22 4.14 -16.38
CA GLY A 961 -20.03 2.99 -15.97
C GLY A 961 -21.44 3.36 -15.51
N THR A 962 -21.94 4.54 -15.90
CA THR A 962 -23.29 5.01 -15.56
C THR A 962 -24.32 4.42 -16.54
N PRO A 963 -25.43 3.82 -16.07
CA PRO A 963 -26.53 3.37 -16.93
C PRO A 963 -27.12 4.49 -17.79
N GLN A 964 -26.95 4.41 -19.11
CA GLN A 964 -27.57 5.32 -20.09
C GLN A 964 -28.80 4.68 -20.72
N GLU A 965 -28.73 3.39 -21.05
CA GLU A 965 -29.86 2.60 -21.54
C GLU A 965 -29.96 1.23 -20.88
N LEU A 966 -31.17 0.70 -20.86
CA LEU A 966 -31.47 -0.70 -20.57
C LEU A 966 -32.19 -1.32 -21.78
N THR A 967 -31.70 -2.45 -22.27
CA THR A 967 -32.23 -3.12 -23.48
C THR A 967 -32.74 -4.52 -23.19
N SER A 968 -33.81 -4.93 -23.87
CA SER A 968 -34.28 -6.32 -23.85
C SER A 968 -33.35 -7.26 -24.62
N TYR A 969 -33.56 -8.58 -24.53
CA TYR A 969 -32.83 -9.57 -25.34
C TYR A 969 -32.86 -9.26 -26.84
N GLY A 970 -34.01 -8.77 -27.35
CA GLY A 970 -34.19 -8.40 -28.76
C GLY A 970 -33.43 -7.14 -29.20
N GLY A 971 -32.84 -6.40 -28.26
CA GLY A 971 -32.13 -5.13 -28.52
C GLY A 971 -33.03 -3.89 -28.50
N ALA A 972 -34.31 -4.03 -28.13
CA ALA A 972 -35.19 -2.88 -27.94
C ALA A 972 -34.83 -2.15 -26.64
N ILE A 973 -34.75 -0.81 -26.69
CA ILE A 973 -34.52 0.02 -25.51
C ILE A 973 -35.82 0.06 -24.72
N VAL A 974 -35.79 -0.44 -23.49
CA VAL A 974 -36.96 -0.44 -22.58
C VAL A 974 -36.91 0.73 -21.61
N TRP A 975 -35.71 1.26 -21.35
CA TRP A 975 -35.48 2.42 -20.50
C TRP A 975 -34.24 3.18 -20.97
N SER A 976 -34.28 4.52 -20.94
CA SER A 976 -33.11 5.38 -21.18
C SER A 976 -33.21 6.66 -20.38
N ALA A 977 -32.06 7.22 -20.00
CA ALA A 977 -31.99 8.41 -19.14
C ALA A 977 -31.03 9.47 -19.65
N LYS A 978 -31.29 10.72 -19.24
CA LYS A 978 -30.33 11.84 -19.32
C LYS A 978 -30.08 12.37 -17.91
N TYR A 979 -28.80 12.61 -17.60
CA TYR A 979 -28.35 13.12 -16.31
C TYR A 979 -27.72 14.49 -16.45
N THR A 980 -27.81 15.28 -15.37
CA THR A 980 -26.92 16.42 -15.14
C THR A 980 -25.51 15.94 -14.82
N ALA A 981 -24.51 16.82 -14.85
CA ALA A 981 -23.12 16.45 -14.58
C ALA A 981 -22.90 15.89 -13.17
N HIS A 982 -23.74 16.31 -12.21
CA HIS A 982 -23.72 15.83 -10.82
C HIS A 982 -24.71 14.67 -10.56
N GLY A 983 -25.21 14.02 -11.62
CA GLY A 983 -25.95 12.76 -11.50
C GLY A 983 -27.45 12.89 -11.25
N LYS A 984 -28.00 14.12 -11.24
CA LYS A 984 -29.46 14.30 -11.17
C LYS A 984 -30.12 13.79 -12.44
N LEU A 985 -31.15 12.98 -12.31
CA LEU A 985 -31.97 12.53 -13.43
C LEU A 985 -32.80 13.70 -13.98
N ARG A 986 -32.61 14.03 -15.26
CA ARG A 986 -33.33 15.13 -15.93
C ARG A 986 -34.48 14.62 -16.79
N GLU A 987 -34.25 13.54 -17.52
CA GLU A 987 -35.22 12.98 -18.44
C GLU A 987 -35.12 11.46 -18.42
N VAL A 988 -36.27 10.78 -18.44
CA VAL A 988 -36.38 9.34 -18.62
C VAL A 988 -37.33 9.10 -19.80
N SER A 989 -36.98 8.14 -20.64
CA SER A 989 -37.85 7.66 -21.71
C SER A 989 -37.97 6.14 -21.61
N HIS A 990 -39.18 5.64 -21.83
CA HIS A 990 -39.48 4.20 -21.85
C HIS A 990 -39.76 3.73 -23.29
N GLY A 991 -39.54 2.45 -23.54
CA GLY A 991 -39.89 1.81 -24.81
C GLY A 991 -41.38 1.54 -24.97
N ASP A 992 -41.75 1.01 -26.13
CA ASP A 992 -43.11 0.56 -26.46
C ASP A 992 -43.44 -0.74 -25.70
N GLY A 993 -43.88 -0.62 -24.44
CA GLY A 993 -44.16 -1.76 -23.55
C GLY A 993 -44.55 -1.34 -22.14
N GLU A 994 -44.55 -2.29 -21.19
CA GLU A 994 -44.71 -1.97 -19.77
C GLU A 994 -43.60 -1.01 -19.32
N ARG A 995 -43.97 -0.03 -18.49
CA ARG A 995 -43.02 0.94 -17.95
C ARG A 995 -42.02 0.22 -17.05
N PHE A 996 -40.79 0.15 -17.51
CA PHE A 996 -39.69 -0.50 -16.81
C PHE A 996 -38.86 0.56 -16.08
N GLU A 997 -38.74 0.45 -14.76
CA GLU A 997 -37.92 1.35 -13.93
C GLU A 997 -36.70 0.62 -13.37
N GLN A 998 -35.57 1.32 -13.30
CA GLN A 998 -34.34 0.80 -12.73
C GLN A 998 -33.68 1.85 -11.80
N PRO A 999 -33.25 1.48 -10.58
CA PRO A 999 -32.82 2.45 -9.57
C PRO A 999 -31.32 2.78 -9.60
N LEU A 1000 -30.49 2.05 -10.35
CA LEU A 1000 -29.04 2.30 -10.35
C LEU A 1000 -28.69 3.62 -11.05
N ARG A 1001 -27.75 4.39 -10.49
CA ARG A 1001 -27.28 5.69 -11.01
C ARG A 1001 -25.76 5.64 -11.23
N PHE A 1002 -24.98 6.60 -10.75
CA PHE A 1002 -23.54 6.44 -10.74
C PHE A 1002 -23.14 5.15 -10.00
N GLN A 1003 -21.93 4.66 -10.26
CA GLN A 1003 -21.44 3.43 -9.64
C GLN A 1003 -21.65 3.46 -8.11
N GLY A 1004 -22.28 2.40 -7.58
CA GLY A 1004 -22.63 2.26 -6.16
C GLY A 1004 -23.87 3.03 -5.68
N GLN A 1005 -24.56 3.77 -6.55
CA GLN A 1005 -25.74 4.57 -6.19
C GLN A 1005 -27.05 3.85 -6.48
N TYR A 1006 -27.93 3.81 -5.48
CA TYR A 1006 -29.32 3.39 -5.61
C TYR A 1006 -30.27 4.58 -5.42
N PHE A 1007 -31.07 4.91 -6.41
CA PHE A 1007 -32.04 6.01 -6.35
C PHE A 1007 -33.31 5.62 -5.60
N ASP A 1008 -33.62 6.39 -4.56
CA ASP A 1008 -34.89 6.30 -3.83
C ASP A 1008 -35.85 7.38 -4.35
N VAL A 1009 -36.87 6.95 -5.11
CA VAL A 1009 -37.87 7.85 -5.69
C VAL A 1009 -38.64 8.61 -4.62
N GLU A 1010 -38.84 7.98 -3.45
CA GLU A 1010 -39.61 8.51 -2.34
C GLU A 1010 -38.95 9.69 -1.62
N SER A 1011 -37.60 9.77 -1.64
CA SER A 1011 -36.82 10.82 -0.99
C SER A 1011 -36.08 11.72 -1.99
N GLY A 1012 -35.92 11.29 -3.24
CA GLY A 1012 -35.09 11.96 -4.23
C GLY A 1012 -33.58 11.77 -4.02
N LEU A 1013 -33.18 10.97 -3.03
CA LEU A 1013 -31.79 10.75 -2.66
C LEU A 1013 -31.19 9.53 -3.35
N HIS A 1014 -29.86 9.53 -3.46
CA HIS A 1014 -29.08 8.40 -3.93
C HIS A 1014 -28.39 7.76 -2.73
N TYR A 1015 -28.75 6.52 -2.40
CA TYR A 1015 -28.06 5.76 -1.37
C TYR A 1015 -26.73 5.22 -1.92
N ASN A 1016 -25.62 5.63 -1.32
CA ASN A 1016 -24.25 5.20 -1.60
C ASN A 1016 -23.68 4.51 -0.36
N ARG A 1017 -24.04 3.24 -0.12
CA ARG A 1017 -23.54 2.35 0.94
C ARG A 1017 -23.43 2.95 2.36
N HIS A 1018 -22.49 3.84 2.63
CA HIS A 1018 -22.32 4.52 3.92
C HIS A 1018 -23.06 5.86 4.05
N ARG A 1019 -23.43 6.50 2.93
CA ARG A 1019 -24.06 7.85 2.95
C ARG A 1019 -25.16 8.01 1.93
N TYR A 1020 -25.96 9.06 2.09
CA TYR A 1020 -26.96 9.49 1.12
C TYR A 1020 -26.48 10.73 0.39
N TYR A 1021 -26.49 10.68 -0.93
CA TYR A 1021 -26.13 11.76 -1.84
C TYR A 1021 -27.37 12.50 -2.31
N HIS A 1022 -27.34 13.83 -2.23
CA HIS A 1022 -28.41 14.71 -2.68
C HIS A 1022 -28.05 15.31 -4.06
N PRO A 1023 -28.64 14.81 -5.17
CA PRO A 1023 -28.23 15.19 -6.51
C PRO A 1023 -28.55 16.65 -6.90
N ASP A 1024 -29.57 17.28 -6.29
CA ASP A 1024 -29.90 18.71 -6.56
C ASP A 1024 -28.86 19.71 -6.03
N ILE A 1025 -28.09 19.31 -5.01
CA ILE A 1025 -27.09 20.18 -4.36
C ILE A 1025 -25.67 19.62 -4.47
N GLY A 1026 -25.49 18.46 -5.10
CA GLY A 1026 -24.20 17.90 -5.44
C GLY A 1026 -23.35 17.44 -4.25
N ARG A 1027 -23.97 17.04 -3.13
CA ARG A 1027 -23.27 16.69 -1.87
C ARG A 1027 -23.96 15.62 -1.04
N TYR A 1028 -23.24 15.04 -0.09
CA TYR A 1028 -23.78 14.11 0.91
C TYR A 1028 -24.53 14.83 2.03
N LEU A 1029 -25.50 14.13 2.64
CA LEU A 1029 -26.29 14.63 3.78
C LEU A 1029 -25.51 14.64 5.10
N THR A 1030 -24.49 13.77 5.21
CA THR A 1030 -23.70 13.56 6.42
C THR A 1030 -22.21 13.73 6.11
N PRO A 1031 -21.39 14.14 7.10
CA PRO A 1031 -19.95 14.21 6.94
C PRO A 1031 -19.38 12.82 6.66
N ASP A 1032 -18.24 12.77 5.98
CA ASP A 1032 -17.56 11.50 5.71
C ASP A 1032 -17.17 10.80 7.03
N PRO A 1033 -17.62 9.55 7.27
CA PRO A 1033 -17.29 8.82 8.49
C PRO A 1033 -15.80 8.51 8.62
N VAL A 1034 -15.00 8.59 7.54
CA VAL A 1034 -13.55 8.35 7.52
C VAL A 1034 -12.72 9.64 7.63
N LYS A 1035 -13.38 10.77 7.89
CA LYS A 1035 -12.75 12.06 8.27
C LYS A 1035 -11.70 12.51 7.22
N LEU A 1036 -10.47 12.84 7.64
CA LEU A 1036 -9.41 13.31 6.73
C LEU A 1036 -9.05 12.31 5.62
N ALA A 1037 -9.23 11.00 5.85
CA ALA A 1037 -9.01 9.99 4.81
C ALA A 1037 -10.04 10.11 3.66
N GLY A 1038 -11.21 10.69 3.95
CA GLY A 1038 -12.23 11.09 2.99
C GLY A 1038 -11.97 12.46 2.34
N GLY A 1039 -10.84 13.10 2.63
CA GLY A 1039 -10.46 14.42 2.15
C GLY A 1039 -10.98 15.59 2.99
N LEU A 1040 -10.50 16.80 2.66
CA LEU A 1040 -10.71 18.01 3.48
C LEU A 1040 -12.14 18.55 3.49
N ASN A 1041 -12.94 18.23 2.48
CA ASN A 1041 -14.35 18.60 2.43
C ASN A 1041 -15.22 17.36 2.73
N PRO A 1042 -15.76 17.22 3.96
CA PRO A 1042 -16.42 16.00 4.40
C PRO A 1042 -17.80 15.78 3.74
N TYR A 1043 -18.39 16.77 3.05
CA TYR A 1043 -19.71 16.63 2.41
C TYR A 1043 -19.62 16.41 0.89
N ARG A 1044 -18.42 16.50 0.31
CA ARG A 1044 -18.24 16.43 -1.15
C ARG A 1044 -18.48 15.01 -1.69
N TYR A 1045 -19.05 14.90 -2.89
CA TYR A 1045 -19.16 13.63 -3.63
C TYR A 1045 -17.78 13.14 -4.11
N THR A 1046 -17.21 13.82 -5.10
CA THR A 1046 -15.87 13.57 -5.65
C THR A 1046 -15.22 14.89 -6.05
N ARG A 1047 -13.92 14.89 -6.34
CA ARG A 1047 -13.21 16.09 -6.84
C ARG A 1047 -13.72 16.53 -8.21
N ASN A 1048 -13.99 15.57 -9.10
CA ASN A 1048 -14.52 15.81 -10.43
C ASN A 1048 -15.50 14.70 -10.85
N PRO A 1049 -16.82 14.96 -10.94
CA PRO A 1049 -17.83 13.93 -11.19
C PRO A 1049 -17.80 13.35 -12.61
N THR A 1050 -17.03 13.92 -13.54
CA THR A 1050 -16.93 13.42 -14.92
C THR A 1050 -15.85 12.37 -15.13
N GLY A 1051 -14.94 12.20 -14.17
CA GLY A 1051 -13.85 11.21 -14.22
C GLY A 1051 -13.63 10.40 -12.94
N TRP A 1052 -14.38 10.70 -11.87
CA TRP A 1052 -14.23 10.08 -10.55
C TRP A 1052 -15.57 9.56 -10.06
N VAL A 1053 -15.55 8.41 -9.39
CA VAL A 1053 -16.72 7.77 -8.80
C VAL A 1053 -16.49 7.50 -7.32
N GLY A 1054 -17.56 7.51 -6.51
CA GLY A 1054 -17.53 7.18 -5.09
C GLY A 1054 -18.49 6.04 -4.74
N PRO A 1055 -18.19 4.78 -5.09
CA PRO A 1055 -19.17 3.69 -4.99
C PRO A 1055 -19.60 3.37 -3.56
N LEU A 1056 -18.70 3.54 -2.59
CA LEU A 1056 -18.97 3.28 -1.18
C LEU A 1056 -19.59 4.48 -0.44
N GLY A 1057 -19.70 5.63 -1.13
CA GLY A 1057 -20.07 6.85 -0.45
C GLY A 1057 -19.00 7.36 0.52
N LEU A 1058 -17.74 6.95 0.38
CA LEU A 1058 -16.60 7.51 1.09
C LEU A 1058 -15.80 8.31 0.06
N SER A 1059 -15.45 9.55 0.37
CA SER A 1059 -14.71 10.43 -0.53
C SER A 1059 -13.23 10.04 -0.54
N GLY A 1060 -12.93 8.82 -0.98
CA GLY A 1060 -11.58 8.41 -1.33
C GLY A 1060 -11.15 9.05 -2.64
N ASN A 1061 -9.85 9.37 -2.77
CA ASN A 1061 -9.27 9.80 -4.03
C ASN A 1061 -9.16 8.61 -5.01
N CYS A 1062 -10.29 8.11 -5.53
CA CYS A 1062 -10.27 7.06 -6.55
C CYS A 1062 -10.54 7.69 -7.93
N PRO A 1063 -9.49 8.05 -8.72
CA PRO A 1063 -9.68 8.22 -10.14
C PRO A 1063 -10.15 6.89 -10.74
N LEU A 1064 -10.84 6.92 -11.89
CA LEU A 1064 -11.04 5.70 -12.66
C LEU A 1064 -9.66 5.17 -13.10
N ALA A 1065 -9.11 4.22 -12.35
CA ALA A 1065 -8.10 3.33 -12.90
C ALA A 1065 -8.80 2.56 -14.02
N ASN A 1066 -8.33 2.67 -15.26
CA ASN A 1066 -8.74 1.79 -16.35
C ASN A 1066 -8.17 0.38 -16.13
N LYS A 1067 -8.50 -0.25 -14.99
CA LYS A 1067 -8.27 -1.67 -14.75
C LYS A 1067 -9.46 -2.41 -15.35
N ALA A 1068 -9.32 -2.74 -16.63
CA ALA A 1068 -10.14 -3.77 -17.22
C ALA A 1068 -9.80 -5.12 -16.54
N GLY A 1069 -10.85 -5.86 -16.20
CA GLY A 1069 -10.80 -6.96 -15.24
C GLY A 1069 -9.78 -8.05 -15.57
N GLY A 1070 -8.88 -8.31 -14.62
CA GLY A 1070 -7.92 -9.41 -14.64
C GLY A 1070 -7.42 -9.72 -13.24
N SER A 1071 -7.96 -10.78 -12.64
CA SER A 1071 -7.70 -11.31 -11.30
C SER A 1071 -8.34 -10.56 -10.12
N ALA A 1072 -9.38 -11.18 -9.56
CA ALA A 1072 -9.78 -10.93 -8.18
C ALA A 1072 -8.59 -11.22 -7.26
N ARG A 1073 -8.09 -10.17 -6.62
CA ARG A 1073 -7.48 -10.22 -5.29
C ARG A 1073 -8.46 -9.49 -4.38
N ASP A 1074 -9.28 -10.23 -3.66
CA ASP A 1074 -9.92 -9.71 -2.46
C ASP A 1074 -8.80 -9.44 -1.46
N GLY A 1075 -8.73 -8.21 -0.98
CA GLY A 1075 -7.61 -7.70 -0.20
C GLY A 1075 -7.52 -6.21 -0.42
N VAL A 1076 -8.38 -5.43 0.26
CA VAL A 1076 -8.01 -4.04 0.52
C VAL A 1076 -6.67 -4.14 1.26
N GLY A 1077 -5.66 -3.46 0.77
CA GLY A 1077 -4.28 -3.83 1.02
C GLY A 1077 -3.60 -3.36 -0.24
N GLU A 1078 -2.76 -2.35 -0.12
CA GLU A 1078 -2.07 -1.74 -1.25
C GLU A 1078 -1.02 -2.71 -1.82
N ALA A 1079 -1.45 -3.86 -2.33
CA ALA A 1079 -0.72 -4.54 -3.39
C ALA A 1079 -0.94 -3.70 -4.65
N LYS A 1080 -0.17 -2.61 -4.77
CA LYS A 1080 0.02 -1.91 -6.02
C LYS A 1080 0.44 -2.96 -7.06
N VAL A 1081 -0.45 -3.25 -8.01
CA VAL A 1081 0.02 -3.54 -9.38
C VAL A 1081 0.85 -2.31 -9.71
N ASP A 1082 2.16 -2.48 -9.92
CA ASP A 1082 3.08 -1.39 -10.26
C ASP A 1082 2.40 -0.55 -11.37
N GLU A 1083 1.86 0.62 -11.02
CA GLU A 1083 1.04 1.42 -11.94
C GLU A 1083 1.90 2.06 -13.04
N GLY A 1084 3.14 1.61 -13.20
CA GLY A 1084 4.07 2.11 -14.21
C GLY A 1084 4.54 3.53 -13.94
N GLU A 1085 4.01 4.23 -12.96
CA GLU A 1085 4.67 5.39 -12.36
C GLU A 1085 5.75 4.87 -11.40
N PRO A 1086 7.03 5.22 -11.60
CA PRO A 1086 8.01 4.98 -10.55
C PRO A 1086 7.53 5.71 -9.30
N ASN A 1087 7.29 4.96 -8.21
CA ASN A 1087 7.03 5.60 -6.92
C ASN A 1087 8.15 6.61 -6.65
N VAL A 1088 7.79 7.83 -6.27
CA VAL A 1088 8.75 8.76 -5.65
C VAL A 1088 9.45 7.98 -4.53
N PRO A 1089 10.80 7.98 -4.45
CA PRO A 1089 11.52 7.16 -3.48
C PRO A 1089 10.99 7.43 -2.07
N SER A 1090 10.28 6.45 -1.49
CA SER A 1090 9.87 6.50 -0.09
C SER A 1090 10.93 5.75 0.71
N PRO A 1091 11.59 6.38 1.70
CA PRO A 1091 12.61 5.72 2.49
C PRO A 1091 11.94 4.89 3.59
N LYS A 1092 11.45 3.67 3.28
CA LYS A 1092 11.17 2.60 4.27
C LYS A 1092 11.29 1.19 3.66
N PRO A 1093 11.86 0.21 4.39
CA PRO A 1093 11.84 -1.19 4.00
C PRO A 1093 10.44 -1.83 4.20
N PRO A 1094 10.08 -2.86 3.39
CA PRO A 1094 8.80 -3.56 3.47
C PRO A 1094 8.81 -4.61 4.59
N ASN A 1095 7.84 -4.55 5.51
CA ASN A 1095 7.37 -5.67 6.35
C ASN A 1095 6.18 -5.19 7.20
N GLN A 1096 4.93 -5.42 6.74
CA GLN A 1096 3.72 -5.39 7.57
C GLN A 1096 2.68 -6.37 7.00
N TYR A 1097 2.34 -7.41 7.78
CA TYR A 1097 1.35 -8.44 7.48
C TYR A 1097 -0.10 -7.92 7.70
N LEU A 1098 -1.06 -8.38 6.88
CA LEU A 1098 -2.46 -7.96 6.87
C LEU A 1098 -3.38 -9.00 7.55
N HIS A 1099 -4.21 -8.56 8.51
CA HIS A 1099 -5.49 -9.21 8.86
C HIS A 1099 -6.62 -8.29 8.40
N ARG A 1100 -7.54 -8.78 7.55
CA ARG A 1100 -8.75 -8.04 7.13
C ARG A 1100 -9.96 -8.94 7.00
N ALA A 1101 -10.77 -8.94 8.06
CA ALA A 1101 -12.19 -9.22 8.03
C ALA A 1101 -12.87 -8.39 9.13
N ASP A 1102 -12.56 -7.09 9.17
CA ASP A 1102 -13.29 -6.02 9.88
C ASP A 1102 -12.53 -4.70 9.70
N SER A 1103 -12.61 -4.10 8.51
CA SER A 1103 -12.41 -2.65 8.37
C SER A 1103 -13.77 -1.96 8.42
N GLY A 1104 -14.55 -2.26 9.47
CA GLY A 1104 -15.45 -1.29 10.06
C GLY A 1104 -14.63 -0.19 10.72
N HIS A 1105 -13.85 0.55 9.92
CA HIS A 1105 -13.01 1.70 10.25
C HIS A 1105 -12.66 1.83 11.73
N ASP A 1106 -11.78 0.94 12.18
CA ASP A 1106 -10.98 1.18 13.37
C ASP A 1106 -9.73 1.98 12.95
N MET A 1107 -9.70 3.26 13.33
CA MET A 1107 -8.65 4.22 12.97
C MET A 1107 -7.37 4.08 13.82
N SER A 1108 -7.22 3.01 14.59
CA SER A 1108 -6.17 2.88 15.62
C SER A 1108 -4.76 2.54 15.13
N ARG A 1109 -4.52 2.08 13.89
CA ARG A 1109 -3.17 1.67 13.43
C ARG A 1109 -2.44 2.65 12.49
N THR A 1110 -2.77 3.94 12.50
CA THR A 1110 -2.21 4.89 11.51
C THR A 1110 -1.46 6.10 12.06
N GLY A 1111 -0.37 5.85 12.80
CA GLY A 1111 0.66 6.87 13.08
C GLY A 1111 1.54 7.26 11.88
N ARG A 1112 1.09 7.08 10.63
CA ARG A 1112 1.87 7.33 9.39
C ARG A 1112 1.17 8.24 8.36
N TRP A 1113 0.16 9.01 8.75
CA TRP A 1113 -0.52 9.95 7.86
C TRP A 1113 0.28 11.22 7.50
N THR A 1114 1.51 11.39 7.97
CA THR A 1114 2.34 12.56 7.66
C THR A 1114 2.98 12.55 6.27
N ARG A 1115 2.87 11.48 5.46
CA ARG A 1115 3.59 11.37 4.17
C ARG A 1115 2.74 11.26 2.89
N SER A 1116 1.41 11.21 2.97
CA SER A 1116 0.55 11.00 1.79
C SER A 1116 -0.41 12.16 1.48
N ILE A 1117 -0.20 13.34 2.10
CA ILE A 1117 -1.01 14.54 1.85
C ILE A 1117 -0.37 15.44 0.75
N SER A 1118 0.85 15.12 0.27
CA SER A 1118 1.46 15.77 -0.89
C SER A 1118 0.83 15.31 -2.19
#